data_AF-A0A9P4T915-F1
#
_entry.id   AF-A0A9P4T915-F1
#
_cell.length_a   1.000
_cell.length_b   1.000
_cell.length_c   1.000
_cell.angle_alpha   90.00
_cell.angle_beta   90.00
_cell.angle_gamma   90.00
#
_symmetry.space_group_name_H-M   'P 1'
#
loop_
_entity.id
_entity.type
_entity.pdbx_description
1 polymer ?
#
loop_
_entity_poly.entity_id
_entity_poly.type
_entity_poly.pdbx_seq_one_letter_code
_entity_poly.pdbx_strand_id
1 'polypeptide(L)'
;MNASATIRASYVRANRMSMMAPPGNTVLNPVADLESRPAISEKLANFVAVDHIEHRKQCDIERAKTYVYDKPSWLEWDDDHRSFGASLKKMFTTFPYRDPTWLVAVIFAVGSLDLVINAFLDLLPDLDRKLQFEANEKVALPTTILIGSILFFVAGIFDTFGALNADRGVLDADKVTHKVTYRPALLGTPEFKWIPSWVKFWDLTMTNHAFQAGLIVLFGGVIFMFAGIVAYPEVIPKGAPFAATIVFGPQVVHGALFLIANAMLAFSEQERWYKPKWWDADWQGAFLNTIGGFGFMMAGILLFKESERAAAAASLLGSWAFLIGSIIRCLEPVAIVTGATSGIGSWLADHLHKRGFRVAFCGRREEEGHEKASSLDASGASAVFIQCDVSSYNSQASMFQKVWHKWGRIDVLIANAGCVDRDSKYNFKRREASVNELPPIPDTSCTDIDFKGAVYGTTLATHFMRHNPNGKGGKIIVTGSMLGVYPCATFPEYCAAKAAVHQWVRGIGQVLHKKENITINCVMPGPIETSVMPGFSEAFLPHHMTQRSTLIAGYDIFLDDEKNFRSGQLIEAAHKDLIPWGHPGYKSGAFAKRSEKIYEPWFDLLHGERSELPQAMKGPPLQGPKIIVVTGATGSQGGGVVNVMKRQAGWKVRAVTRDTASEAAKKLAGEGIELVQADFDDEDSLREVFKDAHAIFAVTNWWEHLFRGKTRDEAGDIEEEQGMKLARAAAATETLEHYIWSTTPSAKRKFNSKLLTPHMDYKANVDARIKSELPALAAITTYLYFGYYPQNLAFFPLIKPIQHPGNGQYIQTLPTKPDAKILLSGDMTVNPGIWVRQILLTGERAFGKYANVALEKWTFQQMIDVWSEVTGRKGIFMETTIDAFTQLWGEAGHEIGLQMKFGEMCDPWEEDETFISPEDLGIDLKEVVGFTGTLESLKESL
;
A
#
# COMPACT_ATOMS: atom_id res chain seq x y z
N MET A 1 -8.09 -23.67 22.22
CA MET A 1 -8.42 -24.00 23.63
C MET A 1 -9.85 -24.48 23.86
N ASN A 2 -10.77 -24.33 22.90
CA ASN A 2 -12.18 -24.63 23.13
C ASN A 2 -12.55 -25.94 22.43
N ALA A 3 -12.38 -27.07 23.12
CA ALA A 3 -12.67 -28.39 22.57
C ALA A 3 -14.12 -28.49 22.11
N SER A 4 -15.04 -27.85 22.84
CA SER A 4 -16.46 -27.79 22.46
C SER A 4 -16.66 -27.09 21.11
N ALA A 5 -15.91 -26.02 20.83
CA ALA A 5 -15.95 -25.33 19.54
C ALA A 5 -15.41 -26.21 18.41
N THR A 6 -14.24 -26.83 18.62
CA THR A 6 -13.60 -27.70 17.62
C THR A 6 -14.48 -28.91 17.31
N ILE A 7 -15.08 -29.54 18.33
CA ILE A 7 -15.95 -30.70 18.16
C ILE A 7 -17.27 -30.30 17.51
N ARG A 8 -17.89 -29.18 17.92
CA ARG A 8 -19.09 -28.64 17.28
C ARG A 8 -18.85 -28.38 15.79
N ALA A 9 -17.72 -27.78 15.43
CA ALA A 9 -17.33 -27.57 14.03
C ALA A 9 -17.16 -28.89 13.27
N SER A 10 -16.54 -29.91 13.89
CA SER A 10 -16.38 -31.24 13.29
C SER A 10 -17.72 -31.98 13.08
N TYR A 11 -18.66 -31.84 14.03
CA TYR A 11 -19.98 -32.47 13.93
C TYR A 11 -20.85 -31.84 12.85
N VAL A 12 -20.85 -30.50 12.76
CA VAL A 12 -21.55 -29.77 11.70
C VAL A 12 -20.98 -30.15 10.33
N ARG A 13 -19.65 -30.29 10.23
CA ARG A 13 -18.95 -30.76 9.02
C ARG A 13 -19.38 -32.18 8.63
N ALA A 14 -19.36 -33.13 9.56
CA ALA A 14 -19.69 -34.53 9.29
C ALA A 14 -21.16 -34.71 8.86
N ASN A 15 -22.11 -34.01 9.48
CA ASN A 15 -23.53 -34.14 9.16
C ASN A 15 -23.97 -33.37 7.92
N ARG A 16 -23.30 -32.26 7.58
CA ARG A 16 -23.55 -31.60 6.28
C ARG A 16 -23.10 -32.48 5.12
N MET A 17 -21.97 -33.19 5.26
CA MET A 17 -21.50 -34.13 4.22
C MET A 17 -22.44 -35.33 4.04
N SER A 18 -23.15 -35.79 5.10
CA SER A 18 -24.10 -36.91 4.97
C SER A 18 -25.47 -36.49 4.42
N MET A 19 -25.83 -35.19 4.52
CA MET A 19 -27.09 -34.62 4.01
C MET A 19 -26.97 -34.09 2.57
N MET A 20 -25.76 -34.02 2.01
CA MET A 20 -25.54 -33.69 0.60
C MET A 20 -25.68 -34.95 -0.26
N ALA A 21 -26.44 -34.86 -1.36
CA ALA A 21 -26.43 -35.91 -2.37
C ALA A 21 -24.99 -36.02 -2.94
N PRO A 22 -24.47 -37.22 -3.19
CA PRO A 22 -23.15 -37.36 -3.77
C PRO A 22 -23.11 -36.66 -5.15
N PRO A 23 -22.05 -35.90 -5.46
CA PRO A 23 -21.97 -35.14 -6.71
C PRO A 23 -21.96 -36.11 -7.90
N GLY A 24 -22.90 -35.90 -8.83
CA GLY A 24 -23.15 -36.83 -9.93
C GLY A 24 -22.09 -36.77 -11.04
N ASN A 25 -21.36 -37.88 -11.22
CA ASN A 25 -21.22 -38.57 -12.51
C ASN A 25 -20.56 -39.96 -12.36
N THR A 26 -20.79 -40.66 -11.25
CA THR A 26 -20.63 -42.11 -11.25
C THR A 26 -21.94 -42.69 -11.74
N VAL A 27 -21.94 -43.27 -12.93
CA VAL A 27 -22.91 -44.32 -13.27
C VAL A 27 -22.97 -45.22 -12.04
N LEU A 28 -24.12 -45.27 -11.36
CA LEU A 28 -24.39 -46.36 -10.44
C LEU A 28 -24.22 -47.61 -11.29
N ASN A 29 -23.08 -48.29 -11.16
CA ASN A 29 -23.01 -49.68 -11.57
C ASN A 29 -24.26 -50.33 -10.96
N PRO A 30 -25.01 -51.14 -11.71
CA PRO A 30 -26.09 -51.92 -11.12
C PRO A 30 -25.52 -52.54 -9.85
N VAL A 31 -26.16 -52.23 -8.71
CA VAL A 31 -25.76 -52.73 -7.40
C VAL A 31 -25.50 -54.22 -7.61
N ALA A 32 -24.24 -54.64 -7.47
CA ALA A 32 -23.93 -56.06 -7.50
C ALA A 32 -24.83 -56.67 -6.43
N ASP A 33 -25.61 -57.70 -6.78
CA ASP A 33 -26.47 -58.40 -5.82
C ASP A 33 -25.62 -58.68 -4.58
N LEU A 34 -25.87 -57.93 -3.52
CA LEU A 34 -25.18 -58.10 -2.27
C LEU A 34 -25.66 -59.45 -1.77
N GLU A 35 -24.77 -60.43 -1.71
CA GLU A 35 -25.06 -61.69 -1.03
C GLU A 35 -25.64 -61.35 0.33
N SER A 36 -26.83 -61.90 0.60
CA SER A 36 -27.52 -61.69 1.87
C SER A 36 -26.55 -62.06 2.98
N ARG A 37 -26.16 -61.07 3.81
CA ARG A 37 -25.38 -61.39 5.00
C ARG A 37 -26.19 -62.38 5.82
N PRO A 38 -25.64 -63.56 6.16
CA PRO A 38 -26.37 -64.54 6.95
C PRO A 38 -26.79 -63.87 8.25
N ALA A 39 -28.08 -64.02 8.58
CA ALA A 39 -28.66 -63.39 9.75
C ALA A 39 -27.93 -63.91 10.99
N ILE A 40 -27.30 -63.00 11.73
CA ILE A 40 -26.65 -63.31 13.00
C ILE A 40 -27.79 -63.58 13.99
N SER A 41 -27.88 -64.81 14.50
CA SER A 41 -28.98 -65.29 15.37
C SER A 41 -29.23 -64.38 16.57
N GLU A 42 -28.19 -63.73 17.06
CA GLU A 42 -28.21 -62.79 18.18
C GLU A 42 -28.96 -61.47 17.86
N LYS A 43 -28.91 -61.00 16.60
CA LYS A 43 -29.70 -59.83 16.15
C LYS A 43 -31.17 -60.17 15.93
N LEU A 44 -31.48 -61.40 15.52
CA LEU A 44 -32.86 -61.87 15.37
C LEU A 44 -33.55 -62.07 16.72
N ALA A 45 -32.83 -62.51 17.75
CA ALA A 45 -33.37 -62.70 19.09
C ALA A 45 -33.88 -61.40 19.73
N ASN A 46 -33.25 -60.26 19.41
CA ASN A 46 -33.61 -58.94 19.94
C ASN A 46 -34.33 -58.05 18.93
N PHE A 47 -34.77 -58.60 17.79
CA PHE A 47 -35.47 -57.84 16.77
C PHE A 47 -36.91 -57.59 17.19
N VAL A 48 -37.17 -56.40 17.73
CA VAL A 48 -38.53 -55.92 17.96
C VAL A 48 -39.03 -55.33 16.64
N ALA A 49 -39.96 -56.03 15.99
CA ALA A 49 -40.61 -55.53 14.79
C ALA A 49 -41.42 -54.27 15.14
N VAL A 50 -41.00 -53.13 14.60
CA VAL A 50 -41.72 -51.87 14.77
C VAL A 50 -42.63 -51.69 13.56
N ASP A 51 -43.92 -51.44 13.79
CA ASP A 51 -44.85 -51.04 12.73
C ASP A 51 -44.39 -49.68 12.17
N HIS A 52 -43.86 -49.71 10.95
CA HIS A 52 -43.35 -48.53 10.26
C HIS A 52 -44.41 -47.43 10.08
N ILE A 53 -45.70 -47.77 9.99
CA ILE A 53 -46.78 -46.80 9.84
C ILE A 53 -47.00 -46.10 11.17
N GLU A 54 -47.09 -46.85 12.26
CA GLU A 54 -47.28 -46.31 13.60
C GLU A 54 -46.06 -45.50 14.05
N HIS A 55 -44.85 -45.99 13.78
CA HIS A 55 -43.61 -45.27 14.05
C HIS A 55 -43.52 -43.96 13.27
N ARG A 56 -43.86 -43.97 11.97
CA ARG A 56 -43.91 -42.75 11.15
C ARG A 56 -44.92 -41.75 11.69
N LYS A 57 -46.11 -42.23 12.09
CA LYS A 57 -47.15 -41.41 12.72
C LYS A 57 -46.64 -40.78 14.02
N GLN A 58 -45.92 -41.55 14.84
CA GLN A 58 -45.34 -41.07 16.09
C GLN A 58 -44.24 -40.04 15.84
N CYS A 59 -43.37 -40.26 14.85
CA CYS A 59 -42.37 -39.28 14.42
C CYS A 59 -43.01 -37.99 13.88
N ASP A 60 -44.12 -38.09 13.16
CA ASP A 60 -44.85 -36.93 12.65
C ASP A 60 -45.56 -36.17 13.79
N ILE A 61 -46.09 -36.88 14.80
CA ILE A 61 -46.62 -36.28 16.04
C ILE A 61 -45.50 -35.59 16.84
N GLU A 62 -44.32 -36.19 16.93
CA GLU A 62 -43.15 -35.57 17.59
C GLU A 62 -42.64 -34.34 16.83
N ARG A 63 -42.61 -34.37 15.49
CA ARG A 63 -42.28 -33.20 14.66
C ARG A 63 -43.31 -32.07 14.78
N ALA A 64 -44.58 -32.42 14.96
CA ALA A 64 -45.65 -31.45 15.14
C ALA A 64 -45.68 -30.81 16.54
N LYS A 65 -45.00 -31.41 17.54
CA LYS A 65 -44.77 -30.78 18.83
C LYS A 65 -43.69 -29.71 18.69
N THR A 66 -44.06 -28.56 18.13
CA THR A 66 -43.24 -27.35 18.18
C THR A 66 -43.13 -26.92 19.64
N TYR A 67 -41.95 -27.08 20.24
CA TYR A 67 -41.65 -26.40 21.50
C TYR A 67 -41.53 -24.91 21.19
N VAL A 68 -42.64 -24.21 21.28
CA VAL A 68 -42.67 -22.74 21.29
C VAL A 68 -42.03 -22.33 22.61
N TYR A 69 -40.80 -21.83 22.56
CA TYR A 69 -40.23 -21.12 23.70
C TYR A 69 -41.06 -19.85 23.87
N ASP A 70 -41.75 -19.71 25.00
CA ASP A 70 -42.72 -18.62 25.30
C ASP A 70 -42.13 -17.19 25.30
N LYS A 71 -40.86 -17.03 24.93
CA LYS A 71 -40.22 -15.74 24.68
C LYS A 71 -39.27 -15.89 23.49
N PRO A 72 -39.18 -14.90 22.58
CA PRO A 72 -38.08 -14.85 21.63
C PRO A 72 -36.79 -15.02 22.44
N SER A 73 -36.00 -16.00 22.04
CA SER A 73 -34.69 -16.20 22.64
C SER A 73 -33.94 -14.89 22.43
N TRP A 74 -33.32 -14.34 23.47
CA TRP A 74 -32.38 -13.21 23.33
C TRP A 74 -31.19 -13.54 22.39
N LEU A 75 -31.15 -14.75 21.80
CA LEU A 75 -30.30 -15.19 20.69
C LEU A 75 -30.90 -15.00 19.29
N GLU A 76 -32.10 -14.44 19.12
CA GLU A 76 -32.47 -13.85 17.83
C GLU A 76 -31.62 -12.59 17.65
N TRP A 77 -30.45 -12.78 17.02
CA TRP A 77 -29.48 -11.72 16.78
C TRP A 77 -30.05 -10.78 15.72
N ASP A 78 -30.68 -9.69 16.15
CA ASP A 78 -31.05 -8.60 15.25
C ASP A 78 -29.84 -8.11 14.44
N ASP A 79 -30.10 -7.96 13.14
CA ASP A 79 -29.25 -7.55 12.01
C ASP A 79 -28.67 -6.11 12.14
N ASP A 80 -28.21 -5.70 13.31
CA ASP A 80 -27.72 -4.33 13.51
C ASP A 80 -26.19 -4.21 13.51
N HIS A 81 -25.74 -3.28 12.66
CA HIS A 81 -24.39 -2.83 12.30
C HIS A 81 -23.46 -2.64 13.49
N ARG A 82 -22.30 -3.32 13.56
CA ARG A 82 -21.38 -3.16 14.71
C ARG A 82 -19.90 -3.18 14.33
N SER A 83 -19.17 -2.20 14.87
CA SER A 83 -17.72 -2.04 14.84
C SER A 83 -17.02 -2.91 15.91
N PHE A 84 -15.70 -3.09 15.81
CA PHE A 84 -14.89 -3.82 16.81
C PHE A 84 -15.12 -3.35 18.26
N GLY A 85 -15.21 -2.03 18.48
CA GLY A 85 -15.52 -1.48 19.80
C GLY A 85 -16.92 -1.85 20.30
N ALA A 86 -17.90 -1.97 19.40
CA ALA A 86 -19.25 -2.43 19.74
C ALA A 86 -19.29 -3.94 20.03
N SER A 87 -18.46 -4.75 19.35
CA SER A 87 -18.31 -6.19 19.63
C SER A 87 -17.58 -6.44 20.96
N LEU A 88 -16.51 -5.70 21.26
CA LEU A 88 -15.83 -5.75 22.56
C LEU A 88 -16.80 -5.32 23.67
N LYS A 89 -17.49 -4.19 23.50
CA LYS A 89 -18.54 -3.73 24.43
C LYS A 89 -19.66 -4.76 24.59
N LYS A 90 -20.15 -5.38 23.51
CA LYS A 90 -21.14 -6.47 23.56
C LYS A 90 -20.63 -7.71 24.28
N MET A 91 -19.39 -8.10 24.10
CA MET A 91 -18.80 -9.24 24.83
C MET A 91 -18.89 -9.04 26.36
N PHE A 92 -18.89 -7.79 26.82
CA PHE A 92 -19.08 -7.42 28.22
C PHE A 92 -20.49 -6.88 28.57
N THR A 93 -21.45 -6.84 27.63
CA THR A 93 -22.80 -6.25 27.87
C THR A 93 -23.98 -7.08 27.37
N THR A 94 -23.78 -7.97 26.40
CA THR A 94 -24.80 -8.91 25.88
C THR A 94 -24.28 -10.31 26.09
N PHE A 95 -24.88 -11.01 27.06
CA PHE A 95 -24.38 -12.29 27.54
C PHE A 95 -25.20 -13.41 26.89
N PRO A 96 -24.71 -14.17 25.89
CA PRO A 96 -25.31 -15.45 25.50
C PRO A 96 -24.96 -16.49 26.57
N TYR A 97 -25.42 -16.24 27.80
CA TYR A 97 -25.10 -16.99 29.03
C TYR A 97 -25.53 -18.46 28.98
N ARG A 98 -26.20 -18.89 27.91
CA ARG A 98 -26.64 -20.27 27.68
C ARG A 98 -25.79 -21.02 26.66
N ASP A 99 -24.87 -20.39 25.92
CA ASP A 99 -23.94 -21.09 25.02
C ASP A 99 -22.65 -21.48 25.78
N PRO A 100 -22.40 -22.79 25.98
CA PRO A 100 -21.18 -23.27 26.64
C PRO A 100 -19.91 -22.74 25.98
N THR A 101 -19.86 -22.66 24.65
CA THR A 101 -18.65 -22.25 23.92
C THR A 101 -18.28 -20.80 24.19
N TRP A 102 -19.28 -19.92 24.32
CA TRP A 102 -19.06 -18.51 24.69
C TRP A 102 -18.67 -18.36 26.16
N LEU A 103 -19.36 -19.07 27.06
CA LEU A 103 -19.02 -19.08 28.48
C LEU A 103 -17.58 -19.51 28.72
N VAL A 104 -17.13 -20.56 28.04
CA VAL A 104 -15.73 -21.01 28.10
C VAL A 104 -14.80 -19.86 27.71
N ALA A 105 -15.01 -19.20 26.57
CA ALA A 105 -14.12 -18.14 26.11
C ALA A 105 -14.05 -16.95 27.10
N VAL A 106 -15.18 -16.52 27.65
CA VAL A 106 -15.23 -15.39 28.59
C VAL A 106 -14.62 -15.73 29.94
N ILE A 107 -15.02 -16.86 30.52
CA ILE A 107 -14.50 -17.31 31.83
C ILE A 107 -12.99 -17.52 31.73
N PHE A 108 -12.51 -18.07 30.61
CA PHE A 108 -11.08 -18.28 30.36
C PHE A 108 -10.32 -16.95 30.20
N ALA A 109 -10.88 -15.97 29.49
CA ALA A 109 -10.27 -14.64 29.35
C ALA A 109 -10.20 -13.90 30.70
N VAL A 110 -11.26 -13.96 31.49
CA VAL A 110 -11.31 -13.35 32.84
C VAL A 110 -10.33 -14.04 33.79
N GLY A 111 -10.27 -15.38 33.78
CA GLY A 111 -9.30 -16.13 34.57
C GLY A 111 -7.85 -15.83 34.17
N SER A 112 -7.59 -15.64 32.87
CA SER A 112 -6.26 -15.25 32.38
C SER A 112 -5.87 -13.84 32.83
N LEU A 113 -6.82 -12.90 32.80
CA LEU A 113 -6.61 -11.53 33.30
C LEU A 113 -6.31 -11.52 34.80
N ASP A 114 -7.04 -12.33 35.58
CA ASP A 114 -6.82 -12.49 37.01
C ASP A 114 -5.42 -13.05 37.32
N LEU A 115 -4.92 -14.03 36.57
CA LEU A 115 -3.55 -14.52 36.72
C LEU A 115 -2.48 -13.48 36.33
N VAL A 116 -2.76 -12.61 35.34
CA VAL A 116 -1.87 -11.47 35.05
C VAL A 116 -1.82 -10.51 36.25
N ILE A 117 -2.96 -10.22 36.87
CA ILE A 117 -3.04 -9.38 38.08
C ILE A 117 -2.27 -10.05 39.23
N ASN A 118 -2.44 -11.35 39.43
CA ASN A 118 -1.70 -12.11 40.43
C ASN A 118 -0.18 -11.99 40.23
N ALA A 119 0.32 -12.25 39.02
CA ALA A 119 1.75 -12.15 38.71
C ALA A 119 2.29 -10.73 38.92
N PHE A 120 1.47 -9.70 38.67
CA PHE A 120 1.85 -8.31 38.95
C PHE A 120 1.94 -8.02 40.44
N LEU A 121 0.97 -8.51 41.24
CA LEU A 121 0.99 -8.36 42.70
C LEU A 121 2.18 -9.07 43.36
N ASP A 122 2.66 -10.16 42.75
CA ASP A 122 3.81 -10.95 43.21
C ASP A 122 5.14 -10.21 42.95
N LEU A 123 5.23 -9.48 41.83
CA LEU A 123 6.40 -8.68 41.47
C LEU A 123 6.43 -7.28 42.12
N LEU A 124 5.29 -6.80 42.64
CA LEU A 124 5.15 -5.45 43.21
C LEU A 124 6.17 -5.13 44.34
N PRO A 125 6.48 -6.05 45.27
CA PRO A 125 7.47 -5.82 46.34
C PRO A 125 8.90 -5.57 45.84
N ASP A 126 9.25 -6.07 44.65
CA ASP A 126 10.59 -5.87 44.06
C ASP A 126 10.76 -4.47 43.44
N LEU A 127 9.65 -3.79 43.10
CA LEU A 127 9.65 -2.41 42.57
C LEU A 127 9.72 -1.37 43.69
N ASP A 128 8.98 -1.57 44.77
CA ASP A 128 9.08 -0.76 45.98
C ASP A 128 8.77 -1.61 47.22
N ARG A 129 9.75 -1.70 48.11
CA ARG A 129 9.66 -2.47 49.35
C ARG A 129 8.57 -1.96 50.29
N LYS A 130 8.11 -0.71 50.13
CA LYS A 130 6.96 -0.12 50.86
C LYS A 130 5.61 -0.69 50.43
N LEU A 131 5.54 -1.34 49.26
CA LEU A 131 4.33 -1.98 48.74
C LEU A 131 4.21 -3.44 49.20
N GLN A 132 5.16 -3.94 50.00
CA GLN A 132 5.06 -5.23 50.68
C GLN A 132 4.24 -5.07 51.96
N PHE A 133 2.93 -5.33 51.88
CA PHE A 133 2.04 -5.34 53.05
C PHE A 133 1.51 -6.75 53.32
N GLU A 134 1.26 -7.06 54.59
CA GLU A 134 0.90 -8.41 55.07
C GLU A 134 -0.33 -8.99 54.37
N ALA A 135 -1.30 -8.14 54.03
CA ALA A 135 -2.49 -8.57 53.29
C ALA A 135 -2.19 -8.96 51.83
N ASN A 136 -1.11 -8.47 51.21
CA ASN A 136 -0.72 -8.87 49.86
C ASN A 136 -0.29 -10.35 49.84
N GLU A 137 0.60 -10.73 50.76
CA GLU A 137 1.16 -12.08 50.84
C GLU A 137 0.17 -13.10 51.43
N LYS A 138 -0.57 -12.71 52.48
CA LYS A 138 -1.49 -13.64 53.17
C LYS A 138 -2.85 -13.78 52.51
N VAL A 139 -3.29 -12.77 51.76
CA VAL A 139 -4.66 -12.70 51.22
C VAL A 139 -4.65 -12.51 49.71
N ALA A 140 -4.07 -11.44 49.18
CA ALA A 140 -4.23 -11.08 47.77
C ALA A 140 -3.65 -12.13 46.80
N LEU A 141 -2.43 -12.63 47.06
CA LEU A 141 -1.77 -13.64 46.23
C LEU A 141 -2.50 -15.00 46.24
N PRO A 142 -2.80 -15.62 47.40
CA PRO A 142 -3.58 -16.87 47.42
C PRO A 142 -5.00 -16.70 46.85
N THR A 143 -5.63 -15.55 47.10
CA THR A 143 -7.02 -15.30 46.66
C THR A 143 -7.13 -15.16 45.15
N THR A 144 -6.21 -14.45 44.50
CA THR A 144 -6.21 -14.34 43.03
C THR A 144 -5.87 -15.68 42.39
N ILE A 145 -4.88 -16.44 42.89
CA ILE A 145 -4.63 -17.82 42.41
C ILE A 145 -5.90 -18.70 42.56
N LEU A 146 -6.60 -18.60 43.69
CA LEU A 146 -7.83 -19.35 43.92
C LEU A 146 -8.95 -18.92 42.96
N ILE A 147 -9.16 -17.62 42.74
CA ILE A 147 -10.18 -17.12 41.80
C ILE A 147 -9.86 -17.59 40.38
N GLY A 148 -8.65 -17.37 39.89
CA GLY A 148 -8.20 -17.82 38.58
C GLY A 148 -8.39 -19.32 38.39
N SER A 149 -7.96 -20.12 39.37
CA SER A 149 -8.10 -21.59 39.30
C SER A 149 -9.55 -22.07 39.28
N ILE A 150 -10.46 -21.44 40.05
CA ILE A 150 -11.90 -21.72 39.99
C ILE A 150 -12.45 -21.39 38.62
N LEU A 151 -12.09 -20.24 38.04
CA LEU A 151 -12.55 -19.84 36.70
C LEU A 151 -12.07 -20.85 35.63
N PHE A 152 -10.80 -21.27 35.66
CA PHE A 152 -10.31 -22.29 34.73
C PHE A 152 -11.00 -23.65 34.91
N PHE A 153 -11.28 -24.06 36.14
CA PHE A 153 -12.03 -25.28 36.40
C PHE A 153 -13.45 -25.21 35.84
N VAL A 154 -14.16 -24.11 36.10
CA VAL A 154 -15.51 -23.87 35.57
C VAL A 154 -15.51 -23.81 34.04
N ALA A 155 -14.51 -23.18 33.42
CA ALA A 155 -14.34 -23.21 31.97
C ALA A 155 -14.14 -24.64 31.44
N GLY A 156 -13.29 -25.45 32.10
CA GLY A 156 -13.10 -26.86 31.74
C GLY A 156 -14.37 -27.69 31.83
N ILE A 157 -15.23 -27.42 32.82
CA ILE A 157 -16.55 -28.05 32.97
C ILE A 157 -17.43 -27.73 31.75
N PHE A 158 -17.57 -26.43 31.43
CA PHE A 158 -18.41 -26.01 30.30
C PHE A 158 -17.87 -26.47 28.95
N ASP A 159 -16.54 -26.56 28.79
CA ASP A 159 -15.92 -27.06 27.57
C ASP A 159 -16.20 -28.56 27.40
N THR A 160 -16.07 -29.34 28.47
CA THR A 160 -16.37 -30.77 28.47
C THR A 160 -17.84 -31.04 28.17
N PHE A 161 -18.77 -30.36 28.86
CA PHE A 161 -20.20 -30.56 28.63
C PHE A 161 -20.68 -29.96 27.30
N GLY A 162 -20.08 -28.87 26.84
CA GLY A 162 -20.32 -28.32 25.51
C GLY A 162 -19.92 -29.30 24.41
N ALA A 163 -18.77 -29.96 24.57
CA ALA A 163 -18.31 -31.00 23.65
C ALA A 163 -19.23 -32.24 23.65
N LEU A 164 -19.65 -32.70 24.83
CA LEU A 164 -20.57 -33.84 24.98
C LEU A 164 -21.96 -33.59 24.38
N ASN A 165 -22.35 -32.34 24.17
CA ASN A 165 -23.64 -31.96 23.60
C ASN A 165 -23.51 -31.34 22.19
N ALA A 166 -22.32 -31.37 21.59
CA ALA A 166 -22.06 -30.82 20.26
C ALA A 166 -22.91 -31.47 19.15
N ASP A 167 -23.25 -32.74 19.30
CA ASP A 167 -24.10 -33.51 18.39
C ASP A 167 -25.61 -33.34 18.64
N ARG A 168 -26.00 -32.77 19.78
CA ARG A 168 -27.40 -32.59 20.17
C ARG A 168 -28.00 -31.26 19.73
N GLY A 169 -27.20 -30.42 19.08
CA GLY A 169 -27.73 -29.26 18.38
C GLY A 169 -28.59 -29.70 17.20
N VAL A 170 -29.67 -28.95 16.96
CA VAL A 170 -30.61 -29.21 15.87
C VAL A 170 -30.09 -28.55 14.60
N LEU A 171 -30.00 -29.32 13.51
CA LEU A 171 -29.77 -28.76 12.19
C LEU A 171 -31.13 -28.42 11.57
N ASP A 172 -31.52 -27.16 11.64
CA ASP A 172 -32.71 -26.67 10.95
C ASP A 172 -32.37 -26.47 9.48
N ALA A 173 -32.80 -27.42 8.65
CA ALA A 173 -32.78 -27.28 7.21
C ALA A 173 -34.07 -26.58 6.76
N ASP A 174 -33.98 -25.30 6.42
CA ASP A 174 -35.07 -24.62 5.76
C ASP A 174 -35.20 -25.15 4.32
N LYS A 175 -36.34 -25.79 4.03
CA LYS A 175 -36.61 -26.40 2.72
C LYS A 175 -36.85 -25.38 1.60
N VAL A 176 -37.11 -24.12 1.94
CA VAL A 176 -37.38 -23.04 0.98
C VAL A 176 -36.10 -22.27 0.67
N THR A 177 -35.26 -22.03 1.69
CA THR A 177 -34.00 -21.28 1.51
C THR A 177 -32.76 -22.17 1.37
N HIS A 178 -32.91 -23.50 1.43
CA HIS A 178 -31.83 -24.49 1.51
C HIS A 178 -30.77 -24.19 2.59
N LYS A 179 -31.08 -23.29 3.53
CA LYS A 179 -30.18 -22.84 4.58
C LYS A 179 -30.22 -23.83 5.73
N VAL A 180 -29.14 -24.58 5.89
CA VAL A 180 -28.94 -25.46 7.05
C VAL A 180 -28.39 -24.64 8.21
N THR A 181 -29.23 -24.28 9.18
CA THR A 181 -28.84 -23.53 10.36
C THR A 181 -28.65 -24.48 11.54
N TYR A 182 -27.43 -24.58 12.06
CA TYR A 182 -27.16 -25.33 13.28
C TYR A 182 -27.58 -24.50 14.49
N ARG A 183 -28.57 -24.99 15.25
CA ARG A 183 -28.98 -24.48 16.55
C ARG A 183 -28.28 -25.29 17.63
N PRO A 184 -27.30 -24.72 18.37
CA PRO A 184 -26.58 -25.46 19.41
C PRO A 184 -27.53 -25.88 20.53
N ALA A 185 -27.22 -27.00 21.17
CA ALA A 185 -27.86 -27.35 22.43
C ALA A 185 -27.43 -26.35 23.51
N LEU A 186 -28.34 -25.48 23.93
CA LEU A 186 -28.08 -24.43 24.90
C LEU A 186 -28.32 -24.93 26.33
N LEU A 187 -27.60 -24.40 27.32
CA LEU A 187 -27.76 -24.75 28.73
C LEU A 187 -29.23 -24.58 29.17
N GLY A 188 -29.78 -25.62 29.81
CA GLY A 188 -31.15 -25.65 30.29
C GLY A 188 -32.22 -25.87 29.21
N THR A 189 -31.84 -26.20 27.97
CA THR A 189 -32.78 -26.68 26.95
C THR A 189 -32.98 -28.20 27.07
N PRO A 190 -34.12 -28.77 26.64
CA PRO A 190 -34.37 -30.21 26.68
C PRO A 190 -33.32 -31.05 25.95
N GLU A 191 -32.71 -30.49 24.90
CA GLU A 191 -31.68 -31.06 24.04
C GLU A 191 -30.34 -31.17 24.78
N PHE A 192 -30.02 -30.22 25.66
CA PHE A 192 -28.80 -30.25 26.45
C PHE A 192 -28.95 -31.23 27.63
N LYS A 193 -28.15 -32.31 27.65
CA LYS A 193 -28.07 -33.18 28.83
C LYS A 193 -26.75 -33.01 29.54
N TRP A 194 -26.86 -32.78 30.84
CA TRP A 194 -25.75 -32.78 31.79
C TRP A 194 -25.12 -34.15 31.98
N ILE A 195 -25.91 -35.23 31.86
CA ILE A 195 -25.41 -36.60 32.02
C ILE A 195 -25.41 -37.28 30.64
N PRO A 196 -24.25 -37.54 30.03
CA PRO A 196 -24.14 -38.28 28.78
C PRO A 196 -24.37 -39.78 29.00
N SER A 197 -24.61 -40.55 27.94
CA SER A 197 -24.56 -42.00 28.03
C SER A 197 -23.10 -42.45 28.23
N TRP A 198 -22.90 -43.47 29.06
CA TRP A 198 -21.57 -44.03 29.33
C TRP A 198 -20.83 -44.44 28.05
N VAL A 199 -21.56 -44.95 27.05
CA VAL A 199 -21.01 -45.32 25.74
C VAL A 199 -20.42 -44.10 25.02
N LYS A 200 -21.17 -42.99 24.97
CA LYS A 200 -20.75 -41.80 24.24
C LYS A 200 -19.58 -41.07 24.90
N PHE A 201 -19.56 -41.05 26.22
CA PHE A 201 -18.43 -40.50 26.97
C PHE A 201 -17.13 -41.24 26.62
N TRP A 202 -17.16 -42.58 26.65
CA TRP A 202 -16.00 -43.40 26.29
C TRP A 202 -15.63 -43.31 24.82
N ASP A 203 -16.61 -43.23 23.91
CA ASP A 203 -16.38 -43.04 22.48
C ASP A 203 -15.59 -41.75 22.20
N LEU A 204 -16.08 -40.60 22.69
CA LEU A 204 -15.38 -39.32 22.53
C LEU A 204 -14.01 -39.30 23.21
N THR A 205 -13.89 -39.95 24.38
CA THR A 205 -12.61 -40.04 25.12
C THR A 205 -11.56 -40.84 24.34
N MET A 206 -11.95 -41.87 23.60
CA MET A 206 -11.00 -42.71 22.85
C MET A 206 -10.73 -42.21 21.43
N THR A 207 -11.71 -41.57 20.80
CA THR A 207 -11.67 -41.26 19.36
C THR A 207 -11.35 -39.80 19.02
N ASN A 208 -11.54 -38.86 19.96
CA ASN A 208 -11.45 -37.44 19.66
C ASN A 208 -10.35 -36.73 20.48
N HIS A 209 -9.27 -36.32 19.81
CA HIS A 209 -8.14 -35.65 20.44
C HIS A 209 -8.49 -34.28 21.05
N ALA A 210 -9.43 -33.53 20.46
CA ALA A 210 -9.89 -32.28 21.05
C ALA A 210 -10.63 -32.53 22.37
N PHE A 211 -11.45 -33.58 22.43
CA PHE A 211 -12.14 -33.97 23.67
C PHE A 211 -11.18 -34.44 24.75
N GLN A 212 -10.18 -35.25 24.37
CA GLN A 212 -9.09 -35.66 25.26
C GLN A 212 -8.35 -34.45 25.84
N ALA A 213 -8.00 -33.47 25.00
CA ALA A 213 -7.37 -32.23 25.45
C ALA A 213 -8.28 -31.44 26.41
N GLY A 214 -9.58 -31.34 26.13
CA GLY A 214 -10.57 -30.72 27.03
C GLY A 214 -10.67 -31.41 28.40
N LEU A 215 -10.65 -32.74 28.44
CA LEU A 215 -10.60 -33.51 29.68
C LEU A 215 -9.31 -33.28 30.46
N ILE A 216 -8.16 -33.26 29.78
CA ILE A 216 -6.86 -32.97 30.40
C ILE A 216 -6.86 -31.56 31.03
N VAL A 217 -7.45 -30.57 30.34
CA VAL A 217 -7.63 -29.20 30.87
C VAL A 217 -8.55 -29.21 32.10
N LEU A 218 -9.66 -29.96 32.07
CA LEU A 218 -10.57 -30.07 33.21
C LEU A 218 -9.86 -30.65 34.45
N PHE A 219 -9.16 -31.79 34.30
CA PHE A 219 -8.41 -32.40 35.41
C PHE A 219 -7.26 -31.51 35.89
N GLY A 220 -6.56 -30.84 34.95
CA GLY A 220 -5.56 -29.83 35.29
C GLY A 220 -6.14 -28.69 36.10
N GLY A 221 -7.37 -28.25 35.80
CA GLY A 221 -8.09 -27.22 36.55
C GLY A 221 -8.42 -27.64 37.99
N VAL A 222 -8.83 -28.90 38.20
CA VAL A 222 -9.09 -29.44 39.56
C VAL A 222 -7.82 -29.41 40.41
N ILE A 223 -6.70 -29.85 39.84
CA ILE A 223 -5.41 -29.90 40.53
C ILE A 223 -4.94 -28.47 40.86
N PHE A 224 -5.17 -27.52 39.96
CA PHE A 224 -4.83 -26.12 40.19
C PHE A 224 -5.69 -25.48 41.27
N MET A 225 -6.99 -25.79 41.31
CA MET A 225 -7.88 -25.33 42.36
C MET A 225 -7.45 -25.84 43.73
N PHE A 226 -7.01 -27.10 43.82
CA PHE A 226 -6.41 -27.64 45.05
C PHE A 226 -5.17 -26.84 45.46
N ALA A 227 -4.28 -26.52 44.50
CA ALA A 227 -3.10 -25.67 44.72
C ALA A 227 -3.47 -24.31 45.32
N GLY A 228 -4.50 -23.65 44.78
CA GLY A 228 -5.00 -22.36 45.28
C GLY A 228 -5.54 -22.42 46.70
N ILE A 229 -6.20 -23.52 47.10
CA ILE A 229 -6.74 -23.69 48.46
C ILE A 229 -5.59 -23.91 49.46
N VAL A 230 -4.63 -24.76 49.14
CA VAL A 230 -3.50 -25.06 50.05
C VAL A 230 -2.48 -23.92 50.12
N ALA A 231 -2.51 -22.97 49.18
CA ALA A 231 -1.66 -21.79 49.19
C ALA A 231 -1.98 -20.81 50.34
N TYR A 232 -3.13 -20.96 51.02
CA TYR A 232 -3.45 -20.15 52.18
C TYR A 232 -2.57 -20.52 53.39
N PRO A 233 -1.88 -19.54 54.02
CA PRO A 233 -0.96 -19.81 55.13
C PRO A 233 -1.61 -20.48 56.35
N GLU A 234 -2.92 -20.34 56.53
CA GLU A 234 -3.69 -20.95 57.62
C GLU A 234 -4.04 -22.42 57.38
N VAL A 235 -4.01 -22.88 56.13
CA VAL A 235 -4.36 -24.26 55.74
C VAL A 235 -3.15 -25.18 55.91
N ILE A 236 -1.97 -24.76 55.47
CA ILE A 236 -0.71 -25.47 55.68
C ILE A 236 0.32 -24.51 56.27
N PRO A 237 0.75 -24.70 57.52
CA PRO A 237 1.80 -23.89 58.12
C PRO A 237 3.10 -24.00 57.31
N LYS A 238 3.79 -22.87 57.06
CA LYS A 238 5.05 -22.84 56.28
C LYS A 238 6.15 -23.79 56.83
N GLY A 239 6.07 -24.21 58.09
CA GLY A 239 7.00 -25.15 58.73
C GLY A 239 6.57 -26.62 58.74
N ALA A 240 5.45 -26.98 58.12
CA ALA A 240 4.98 -28.37 58.08
C ALA A 240 5.86 -29.24 57.15
N PRO A 241 6.12 -30.52 57.50
CA PRO A 241 6.80 -31.44 56.60
C PRO A 241 6.06 -31.52 55.26
N PHE A 242 6.78 -31.44 54.15
CA PHE A 242 6.24 -31.48 52.78
C PHE A 242 5.35 -30.29 52.37
N ALA A 243 5.31 -29.18 53.12
CA ALA A 243 4.49 -28.00 52.77
C ALA A 243 4.75 -27.50 51.32
N ALA A 244 6.03 -27.32 50.94
CA ALA A 244 6.40 -26.92 49.58
C ALA A 244 5.92 -27.93 48.51
N THR A 245 5.98 -29.23 48.81
CA THR A 245 5.50 -30.28 47.91
C THR A 245 3.99 -30.27 47.74
N ILE A 246 3.25 -30.01 48.82
CA ILE A 246 1.78 -29.97 48.80
C ILE A 246 1.29 -28.72 48.09
N VAL A 247 1.99 -27.58 48.21
CA VAL A 247 1.60 -26.31 47.59
C VAL A 247 2.05 -26.23 46.13
N PHE A 248 3.34 -26.47 45.84
CA PHE A 248 3.90 -26.25 44.50
C PHE A 248 3.80 -27.48 43.59
N GLY A 249 3.71 -28.69 44.15
CA GLY A 249 3.59 -29.94 43.38
C GLY A 249 2.36 -29.94 42.45
N PRO A 250 1.16 -29.66 42.98
CA PRO A 250 -0.04 -29.50 42.16
C PRO A 250 0.09 -28.42 41.07
N GLN A 251 0.78 -27.31 41.34
CA GLN A 251 1.00 -26.24 40.36
C GLN A 251 1.85 -26.70 39.17
N VAL A 252 2.91 -27.48 39.42
CA VAL A 252 3.74 -28.09 38.36
C VAL A 252 2.93 -29.07 37.52
N VAL A 253 2.15 -29.94 38.18
CA VAL A 253 1.31 -30.94 37.49
C VAL A 253 0.26 -30.26 36.62
N HIS A 254 -0.39 -29.21 37.13
CA HIS A 254 -1.34 -28.40 36.35
C HIS A 254 -0.69 -27.81 35.10
N GLY A 255 0.45 -27.12 35.24
CA GLY A 255 1.16 -26.49 34.12
C GLY A 255 1.55 -27.51 33.05
N ALA A 256 2.01 -28.70 33.47
CA ALA A 256 2.35 -29.80 32.56
C ALA A 256 1.12 -30.33 31.80
N LEU A 257 -0.02 -30.51 32.47
CA LEU A 257 -1.26 -30.95 31.83
C LEU A 257 -1.78 -29.91 30.82
N PHE A 258 -1.70 -28.62 31.15
CA PHE A 258 -2.09 -27.53 30.25
C PHE A 258 -1.15 -27.43 29.04
N LEU A 259 0.15 -27.61 29.24
CA LEU A 259 1.14 -27.69 28.16
C LEU A 259 0.80 -28.82 27.19
N ILE A 260 0.55 -30.03 27.71
CA ILE A 260 0.23 -31.21 26.89
C ILE A 260 -1.09 -31.00 26.13
N ALA A 261 -2.14 -30.55 26.81
CA ALA A 261 -3.45 -30.36 26.18
C ALA A 261 -3.41 -29.31 25.06
N ASN A 262 -2.72 -28.18 25.27
CA ASN A 262 -2.62 -27.12 24.27
C ASN A 262 -1.71 -27.51 23.11
N ALA A 263 -0.64 -28.27 23.36
CA ALA A 263 0.17 -28.86 22.31
C ALA A 263 -0.67 -29.83 21.47
N MET A 264 -1.47 -30.70 22.09
CA MET A 264 -2.40 -31.59 21.39
C MET A 264 -3.38 -30.82 20.51
N LEU A 265 -3.95 -29.71 21.00
CA LEU A 265 -4.83 -28.85 20.20
C LEU A 265 -4.07 -28.23 19.02
N ALA A 266 -2.90 -27.63 19.24
CA ALA A 266 -2.09 -27.05 18.17
C ALA A 266 -1.70 -28.09 17.10
N PHE A 267 -1.41 -29.32 17.51
CA PHE A 267 -1.14 -30.44 16.61
C PHE A 267 -2.41 -30.88 15.85
N SER A 268 -3.57 -30.87 16.50
CA SER A 268 -4.84 -31.26 15.86
C SER A 268 -5.31 -30.26 14.80
N GLU A 269 -4.94 -28.98 14.91
CA GLU A 269 -5.33 -27.93 13.96
C GLU A 269 -4.46 -27.90 12.69
N GLN A 270 -3.31 -28.59 12.67
CA GLN A 270 -2.41 -28.63 11.52
C GLN A 270 -2.44 -29.98 10.79
N GLU A 271 -2.41 -29.95 9.46
CA GLU A 271 -2.50 -31.17 8.64
C GLU A 271 -1.25 -32.06 8.75
N ARG A 272 -0.09 -31.46 9.04
CA ARG A 272 1.19 -32.15 9.15
C ARG A 272 1.93 -31.67 10.38
N TRP A 273 2.42 -32.61 11.20
CA TRP A 273 3.05 -32.31 12.49
C TRP A 273 4.27 -31.37 12.41
N TYR A 274 4.99 -31.37 11.27
CA TYR A 274 6.21 -30.60 11.05
C TYR A 274 6.00 -29.23 10.38
N LYS A 275 4.76 -28.87 10.03
CA LYS A 275 4.47 -27.61 9.30
C LYS A 275 3.53 -26.72 10.11
N PRO A 276 4.08 -25.82 10.95
CA PRO A 276 3.29 -24.85 11.71
C PRO A 276 2.41 -23.97 10.81
N LYS A 277 1.17 -23.69 11.27
CA LYS A 277 0.27 -22.71 10.63
C LYS A 277 0.44 -21.34 11.26
N TRP A 278 1.57 -20.68 10.99
CA TRP A 278 1.94 -19.40 11.60
C TRP A 278 0.94 -18.26 11.42
N TRP A 279 -0.01 -18.38 10.50
CA TRP A 279 -1.00 -17.36 10.15
C TRP A 279 -2.44 -17.75 10.51
N ASP A 280 -2.63 -18.90 11.16
CA ASP A 280 -3.94 -19.40 11.58
C ASP A 280 -4.16 -19.03 13.05
N ALA A 281 -5.24 -18.31 13.34
CA ALA A 281 -5.54 -17.84 14.69
C ALA A 281 -5.76 -18.96 15.72
N ASP A 282 -6.37 -20.08 15.32
CA ASP A 282 -6.64 -21.20 16.24
C ASP A 282 -5.34 -21.93 16.58
N TRP A 283 -4.44 -22.07 15.60
CA TRP A 283 -3.09 -22.55 15.81
C TRP A 283 -2.24 -21.58 16.65
N GLN A 284 -2.22 -20.29 16.32
CA GLN A 284 -1.50 -19.26 17.08
C GLN A 284 -1.98 -19.19 18.52
N GLY A 285 -3.30 -19.24 18.72
CA GLY A 285 -3.91 -19.35 20.04
C GLY A 285 -3.41 -20.59 20.77
N ALA A 286 -3.63 -21.79 20.23
CA ALA A 286 -3.18 -23.04 20.87
C ALA A 286 -1.67 -23.07 21.16
N PHE A 287 -0.84 -22.56 20.26
CA PHE A 287 0.60 -22.44 20.43
C PHE A 287 0.98 -21.48 21.57
N LEU A 288 0.41 -20.28 21.60
CA LEU A 288 0.68 -19.32 22.68
C LEU A 288 0.19 -19.82 24.05
N ASN A 289 -0.90 -20.57 24.08
CA ASN A 289 -1.38 -21.24 25.30
C ASN A 289 -0.49 -22.42 25.71
N THR A 290 0.20 -23.05 24.75
CA THR A 290 1.24 -24.06 25.02
C THR A 290 2.43 -23.40 25.72
N ILE A 291 2.88 -22.24 25.22
CA ILE A 291 3.91 -21.42 25.88
C ILE A 291 3.44 -20.98 27.27
N GLY A 292 2.17 -20.59 27.39
CA GLY A 292 1.53 -20.27 28.65
C GLY A 292 1.61 -21.40 29.68
N GLY A 293 1.19 -22.61 29.29
CA GLY A 293 1.25 -23.80 30.15
C GLY A 293 2.67 -24.15 30.58
N PHE A 294 3.65 -23.99 29.67
CA PHE A 294 5.06 -24.11 30.01
C PHE A 294 5.51 -23.09 31.05
N GLY A 295 5.10 -21.83 30.92
CA GLY A 295 5.41 -20.76 31.87
C GLY A 295 4.92 -21.09 33.29
N PHE A 296 3.68 -21.57 33.44
CA PHE A 296 3.14 -21.97 34.75
C PHE A 296 3.80 -23.22 35.32
N MET A 297 4.16 -24.20 34.48
CA MET A 297 4.93 -25.37 34.90
C MET A 297 6.29 -24.94 35.47
N MET A 298 6.99 -24.05 34.76
CA MET A 298 8.29 -23.53 35.18
C MET A 298 8.18 -22.68 36.45
N ALA A 299 7.12 -21.89 36.61
CA ALA A 299 6.86 -21.13 37.84
C ALA A 299 6.80 -22.05 39.06
N GLY A 300 6.03 -23.15 38.99
CA GLY A 300 5.97 -24.15 40.06
C GLY A 300 7.33 -24.79 40.37
N ILE A 301 8.12 -25.15 39.35
CA ILE A 301 9.46 -25.76 39.52
C ILE A 301 10.44 -24.77 40.17
N LEU A 302 10.35 -23.49 39.84
CA LEU A 302 11.23 -22.45 40.37
C LEU A 302 10.91 -22.11 41.83
N LEU A 303 9.63 -22.21 42.23
CA LEU A 303 9.22 -22.09 43.64
C LEU A 303 9.78 -23.23 44.50
N PHE A 304 9.88 -24.45 43.98
CA PHE A 304 10.59 -25.56 44.65
C PHE A 304 12.08 -25.29 44.91
N LYS A 305 12.70 -24.39 44.12
CA LYS A 305 14.10 -24.00 44.26
C LYS A 305 14.29 -22.70 45.04
N GLU A 306 13.24 -22.23 45.73
CA GLU A 306 13.22 -20.95 46.47
C GLU A 306 13.58 -19.74 45.60
N SER A 307 13.33 -19.82 44.28
CA SER A 307 13.61 -18.76 43.33
C SER A 307 12.35 -17.96 42.98
N GLU A 308 11.83 -17.23 43.97
CA GLU A 308 10.56 -16.49 43.88
C GLU A 308 10.53 -15.53 42.68
N ARG A 309 11.62 -14.77 42.45
CA ARG A 309 11.73 -13.83 41.33
C ARG A 309 11.62 -14.49 39.96
N ALA A 310 12.31 -15.62 39.79
CA ALA A 310 12.31 -16.33 38.52
C ALA A 310 10.94 -17.00 38.28
N ALA A 311 10.29 -17.47 39.35
CA ALA A 311 8.95 -18.03 39.29
C ALA A 311 7.90 -16.98 38.89
N ALA A 312 7.95 -15.79 39.50
CA ALA A 312 7.06 -14.68 39.18
C ALA A 312 7.22 -14.22 37.72
N ALA A 313 8.46 -14.13 37.22
CA ALA A 313 8.73 -13.81 35.82
C ALA A 313 8.21 -14.90 34.85
N ALA A 314 8.36 -16.18 35.18
CA ALA A 314 7.84 -17.29 34.38
C ALA A 314 6.30 -17.29 34.34
N SER A 315 5.66 -16.99 35.48
CA SER A 315 4.20 -16.84 35.60
C SER A 315 3.69 -15.65 34.79
N LEU A 316 4.40 -14.52 34.81
CA LEU A 316 4.07 -13.33 34.04
C LEU A 316 4.13 -13.60 32.52
N LEU A 317 5.24 -14.18 32.05
CA LEU A 317 5.41 -14.55 30.64
C LEU A 317 4.34 -15.55 30.19
N GLY A 318 4.04 -16.54 31.04
CA GLY A 318 2.99 -17.51 30.77
C GLY A 318 1.61 -16.86 30.63
N SER A 319 1.27 -15.96 31.57
CA SER A 319 -0.01 -15.26 31.60
C SER A 319 -0.20 -14.31 30.41
N TRP A 320 0.85 -13.61 29.98
CA TRP A 320 0.83 -12.76 28.78
C TRP A 320 0.69 -13.58 27.49
N ALA A 321 1.37 -14.73 27.39
CA ALA A 321 1.20 -15.62 26.25
C ALA A 321 -0.25 -16.13 26.14
N PHE A 322 -0.88 -16.50 27.27
CA PHE A 322 -2.31 -16.85 27.32
C PHE A 322 -3.23 -15.70 26.87
N LEU A 323 -2.96 -14.47 27.34
CA LEU A 323 -3.78 -13.31 27.01
C LEU A 323 -3.64 -12.93 25.52
N ILE A 324 -2.41 -12.88 24.99
CA ILE A 324 -2.13 -12.56 23.59
C ILE A 324 -2.73 -13.63 22.66
N GLY A 325 -2.57 -14.91 23.01
CA GLY A 325 -3.18 -16.02 22.27
C GLY A 325 -4.71 -15.93 22.22
N SER A 326 -5.32 -15.35 23.25
CA SER A 326 -6.77 -15.10 23.31
C SER A 326 -7.20 -13.89 22.50
N ILE A 327 -6.36 -12.86 22.35
CA ILE A 327 -6.66 -11.61 21.61
C ILE A 327 -6.41 -11.76 20.10
N ILE A 328 -5.34 -12.43 19.69
CA ILE A 328 -4.94 -12.58 18.27
C ILE A 328 -6.05 -13.22 17.43
N ARG A 329 -6.85 -14.11 18.02
CA ARG A 329 -8.01 -14.73 17.37
C ARG A 329 -9.10 -13.74 16.91
N CYS A 330 -9.04 -12.49 17.35
CA CYS A 330 -9.99 -11.44 16.99
C CYS A 330 -9.55 -10.53 15.81
N LEU A 331 -8.37 -10.73 15.17
CA LEU A 331 -7.75 -9.72 14.27
C LEU A 331 -7.47 -10.15 12.80
N GLU A 332 -8.00 -11.27 12.31
CA GLU A 332 -7.73 -11.75 10.94
C GLU A 332 -8.27 -10.81 9.84
N PRO A 333 -7.53 -10.59 8.72
CA PRO A 333 -7.98 -9.74 7.62
C PRO A 333 -9.07 -10.40 6.77
N VAL A 334 -9.97 -9.60 6.21
CA VAL A 334 -11.16 -10.06 5.47
C VAL A 334 -11.08 -9.64 4.01
N ALA A 335 -11.31 -10.61 3.11
CA ALA A 335 -11.40 -10.37 1.68
C ALA A 335 -12.79 -10.76 1.14
N ILE A 336 -13.30 -9.96 0.20
CA ILE A 336 -14.48 -10.28 -0.61
C ILE A 336 -14.04 -10.59 -2.04
N VAL A 337 -14.49 -11.71 -2.61
CA VAL A 337 -14.24 -12.06 -4.02
C VAL A 337 -15.56 -12.24 -4.77
N THR A 338 -15.79 -11.42 -5.80
CA THR A 338 -17.00 -11.54 -6.62
C THR A 338 -16.80 -12.50 -7.79
N GLY A 339 -17.86 -13.26 -8.15
CA GLY A 339 -17.81 -14.22 -9.26
C GLY A 339 -16.87 -15.39 -9.00
N ALA A 340 -16.88 -15.94 -7.78
CA ALA A 340 -15.90 -16.94 -7.34
C ALA A 340 -16.40 -18.38 -7.35
N THR A 341 -17.56 -18.66 -7.96
CA THR A 341 -18.08 -20.04 -8.10
C THR A 341 -17.29 -20.86 -9.13
N SER A 342 -16.49 -20.23 -10.00
CA SER A 342 -15.62 -20.90 -10.97
C SER A 342 -14.46 -20.01 -11.43
N GLY A 343 -13.55 -20.57 -12.25
CA GLY A 343 -12.51 -19.85 -12.95
C GLY A 343 -11.59 -19.00 -12.05
N ILE A 344 -11.28 -17.78 -12.51
CA ILE A 344 -10.35 -16.87 -11.85
C ILE A 344 -10.75 -16.56 -10.40
N GLY A 345 -12.02 -16.21 -10.15
CA GLY A 345 -12.50 -15.87 -8.82
C GLY A 345 -12.39 -17.06 -7.85
N SER A 346 -12.63 -18.27 -8.35
CA SER A 346 -12.45 -19.50 -7.57
C SER A 346 -10.98 -19.67 -7.13
N TRP A 347 -10.04 -19.45 -8.04
CA TRP A 347 -8.61 -19.53 -7.74
C TRP A 347 -8.13 -18.44 -6.77
N LEU A 348 -8.69 -17.23 -6.88
CA LEU A 348 -8.37 -16.11 -6.00
C LEU A 348 -8.92 -16.34 -4.59
N ALA A 349 -10.11 -16.93 -4.45
CA ALA A 349 -10.64 -17.33 -3.15
C ALA A 349 -9.72 -18.37 -2.47
N ASP A 350 -9.25 -19.39 -3.20
CA ASP A 350 -8.29 -20.37 -2.68
C ASP A 350 -6.96 -19.72 -2.26
N HIS A 351 -6.47 -18.79 -3.09
CA HIS A 351 -5.21 -18.10 -2.86
C HIS A 351 -5.27 -17.22 -1.61
N LEU A 352 -6.31 -16.39 -1.49
CA LEU A 352 -6.51 -15.51 -0.34
C LEU A 352 -6.70 -16.31 0.96
N HIS A 353 -7.46 -17.40 0.92
CA HIS A 353 -7.65 -18.27 2.09
C HIS A 353 -6.32 -18.90 2.53
N LYS A 354 -5.51 -19.41 1.59
CA LYS A 354 -4.16 -19.91 1.87
C LYS A 354 -3.21 -18.85 2.44
N ARG A 355 -3.45 -17.58 2.13
CA ARG A 355 -2.70 -16.43 2.65
C ARG A 355 -3.19 -15.95 4.03
N GLY A 356 -4.16 -16.64 4.65
CA GLY A 356 -4.67 -16.33 5.99
C GLY A 356 -5.79 -15.28 6.02
N PHE A 357 -6.39 -14.95 4.87
CA PHE A 357 -7.59 -14.12 4.85
C PHE A 357 -8.82 -14.94 5.21
N ARG A 358 -9.76 -14.30 5.92
CA ARG A 358 -11.15 -14.73 5.91
C ARG A 358 -11.77 -14.33 4.59
N VAL A 359 -12.28 -15.30 3.83
CA VAL A 359 -12.74 -15.08 2.46
C VAL A 359 -14.25 -15.21 2.38
N ALA A 360 -14.93 -14.08 2.17
CA ALA A 360 -16.29 -14.08 1.68
C ALA A 360 -16.26 -14.07 0.16
N PHE A 361 -17.10 -14.87 -0.47
CA PHE A 361 -17.15 -14.87 -1.92
C PHE A 361 -18.55 -15.15 -2.43
N CYS A 362 -18.82 -14.70 -3.66
CA CYS A 362 -20.19 -14.69 -4.17
C CYS A 362 -20.32 -15.13 -5.63
N GLY A 363 -21.56 -15.47 -5.99
CA GLY A 363 -21.99 -15.82 -7.33
C GLY A 363 -23.47 -16.17 -7.35
N ARG A 364 -24.02 -16.42 -8.55
CA ARG A 364 -25.44 -16.75 -8.74
C ARG A 364 -25.75 -18.22 -8.46
N ARG A 365 -24.79 -19.11 -8.72
CA ARG A 365 -24.97 -20.55 -8.58
C ARG A 365 -24.65 -20.96 -7.14
N GLU A 366 -25.70 -21.32 -6.42
CA GLU A 366 -25.67 -21.49 -4.98
C GLU A 366 -25.02 -22.81 -4.56
N GLU A 367 -25.30 -23.88 -5.30
CA GLU A 367 -24.78 -25.23 -5.04
C GLU A 367 -23.24 -25.26 -5.13
N GLU A 368 -22.66 -24.87 -6.27
CA GLU A 368 -21.21 -24.84 -6.47
C GLU A 368 -20.53 -23.85 -5.51
N GLY A 369 -21.23 -22.77 -5.15
CA GLY A 369 -20.77 -21.80 -4.17
C GLY A 369 -20.62 -22.42 -2.77
N HIS A 370 -21.64 -23.15 -2.31
CA HIS A 370 -21.62 -23.84 -1.02
C HIS A 370 -20.65 -25.02 -0.99
N GLU A 371 -20.52 -25.78 -2.07
CA GLU A 371 -19.50 -26.83 -2.20
C GLU A 371 -18.09 -26.24 -2.06
N LYS A 372 -17.81 -25.15 -2.79
CA LYS A 372 -16.51 -24.49 -2.69
C LYS A 372 -16.25 -23.94 -1.29
N ALA A 373 -17.26 -23.32 -0.65
CA ALA A 373 -17.09 -22.79 0.70
C ALA A 373 -16.77 -23.91 1.67
N SER A 374 -17.42 -25.07 1.50
CA SER A 374 -17.18 -26.26 2.30
C SER A 374 -15.78 -26.86 2.05
N SER A 375 -15.27 -26.76 0.81
CA SER A 375 -13.92 -27.19 0.45
C SER A 375 -12.81 -26.33 1.06
N LEU A 376 -13.07 -25.01 1.22
CA LEU A 376 -12.14 -24.08 1.85
C LEU A 376 -12.20 -24.19 3.37
N ASP A 377 -13.40 -24.13 3.91
CA ASP A 377 -13.67 -24.29 5.33
C ASP A 377 -15.13 -24.70 5.59
N ALA A 378 -15.34 -25.99 5.80
CA ALA A 378 -16.65 -26.54 6.13
C ALA A 378 -17.28 -26.03 7.43
N SER A 379 -16.51 -25.41 8.34
CA SER A 379 -17.08 -24.75 9.52
C SER A 379 -17.76 -23.42 9.19
N GLY A 380 -17.41 -22.82 8.05
CA GLY A 380 -17.86 -21.50 7.65
C GLY A 380 -17.25 -20.36 8.48
N ALA A 381 -16.19 -20.62 9.26
CA ALA A 381 -15.57 -19.62 10.13
C ALA A 381 -14.67 -18.65 9.32
N SER A 382 -13.84 -19.21 8.45
CA SER A 382 -12.82 -18.53 7.64
C SER A 382 -13.19 -18.40 6.16
N ALA A 383 -14.17 -19.17 5.67
CA ALA A 383 -14.69 -19.02 4.31
C ALA A 383 -16.22 -19.03 4.29
N VAL A 384 -16.85 -18.14 3.54
CA VAL A 384 -18.31 -18.12 3.40
C VAL A 384 -18.74 -17.78 1.98
N PHE A 385 -19.67 -18.57 1.45
CA PHE A 385 -20.37 -18.25 0.23
C PHE A 385 -21.64 -17.45 0.53
N ILE A 386 -21.86 -16.38 -0.22
CA ILE A 386 -23.09 -15.58 -0.19
C ILE A 386 -23.62 -15.48 -1.61
N GLN A 387 -24.83 -15.98 -1.85
CA GLN A 387 -25.47 -15.81 -3.15
C GLN A 387 -25.65 -14.33 -3.45
N CYS A 388 -25.18 -13.89 -4.61
CA CYS A 388 -25.24 -12.49 -5.01
C CYS A 388 -25.25 -12.34 -6.53
N ASP A 389 -26.16 -11.51 -7.03
CA ASP A 389 -26.10 -10.97 -8.38
C ASP A 389 -25.41 -9.60 -8.36
N VAL A 390 -24.21 -9.53 -8.94
CA VAL A 390 -23.42 -8.30 -8.96
C VAL A 390 -24.04 -7.18 -9.80
N SER A 391 -24.94 -7.50 -10.73
CA SER A 391 -25.67 -6.49 -11.51
C SER A 391 -26.69 -5.72 -10.65
N SER A 392 -27.04 -6.24 -9.48
CA SER A 392 -27.97 -5.62 -8.53
C SER A 392 -27.23 -4.97 -7.36
N TYR A 393 -27.36 -3.65 -7.23
CA TYR A 393 -26.82 -2.90 -6.09
C TYR A 393 -27.31 -3.45 -4.75
N ASN A 394 -28.61 -3.74 -4.63
CA ASN A 394 -29.20 -4.25 -3.38
C ASN A 394 -28.65 -5.62 -3.00
N SER A 395 -28.41 -6.48 -3.99
CA SER A 395 -27.80 -7.80 -3.76
C SER A 395 -26.37 -7.66 -3.26
N GLN A 396 -25.57 -6.77 -3.87
CA GLN A 396 -24.22 -6.49 -3.38
C GLN A 396 -24.23 -5.87 -1.98
N ALA A 397 -25.09 -4.89 -1.72
CA ALA A 397 -25.21 -4.24 -0.42
C ALA A 397 -25.53 -5.25 0.69
N SER A 398 -26.47 -6.17 0.44
CA SER A 398 -26.80 -7.26 1.38
C SER A 398 -25.60 -8.19 1.60
N MET A 399 -24.84 -8.52 0.57
CA MET A 399 -23.61 -9.31 0.71
C MET A 399 -22.58 -8.58 1.57
N PHE A 400 -22.25 -7.33 1.27
CA PHE A 400 -21.30 -6.54 2.06
C PHE A 400 -21.73 -6.41 3.52
N GLN A 401 -23.03 -6.15 3.77
CA GLN A 401 -23.60 -6.16 5.12
C GLN A 401 -23.37 -7.51 5.81
N LYS A 402 -23.72 -8.63 5.18
CA LYS A 402 -23.52 -9.97 5.75
C LYS A 402 -22.05 -10.24 6.11
N VAL A 403 -21.11 -9.85 5.24
CA VAL A 403 -19.68 -9.96 5.51
C VAL A 403 -19.28 -9.10 6.71
N TRP A 404 -19.75 -7.85 6.74
CA TRP A 404 -19.52 -6.93 7.84
C TRP A 404 -20.09 -7.42 9.16
N HIS A 405 -21.33 -7.91 9.20
CA HIS A 405 -21.93 -8.47 10.41
C HIS A 405 -21.19 -9.71 10.91
N LYS A 406 -20.63 -10.51 10.00
CA LYS A 406 -19.91 -11.73 10.35
C LYS A 406 -18.53 -11.44 10.95
N TRP A 407 -17.77 -10.50 10.37
CA TRP A 407 -16.36 -10.32 10.73
C TRP A 407 -15.98 -8.90 11.17
N GLY A 408 -16.88 -7.92 11.05
CA GLY A 408 -16.71 -6.56 11.57
C GLY A 408 -15.65 -5.70 10.85
N ARG A 409 -15.16 -6.17 9.69
CA ARG A 409 -14.13 -5.53 8.88
C ARG A 409 -14.14 -6.05 7.44
N ILE A 410 -13.63 -5.25 6.50
CA ILE A 410 -13.38 -5.63 5.10
C ILE A 410 -12.09 -4.95 4.66
N ASP A 411 -11.04 -5.72 4.38
CA ASP A 411 -9.71 -5.20 4.05
C ASP A 411 -9.44 -5.22 2.54
N VAL A 412 -9.98 -6.22 1.84
CA VAL A 412 -9.77 -6.42 0.40
C VAL A 412 -11.09 -6.68 -0.32
N LEU A 413 -11.32 -5.99 -1.44
CA LEU A 413 -12.31 -6.37 -2.44
C LEU A 413 -11.61 -6.79 -3.72
N ILE A 414 -11.88 -8.00 -4.17
CA ILE A 414 -11.56 -8.49 -5.50
C ILE A 414 -12.85 -8.45 -6.35
N ALA A 415 -13.01 -7.38 -7.13
CA ALA A 415 -14.14 -7.21 -8.05
C ALA A 415 -13.86 -7.97 -9.36
N ASN A 416 -14.14 -9.27 -9.33
CA ASN A 416 -13.77 -10.20 -10.40
C ASN A 416 -14.94 -10.66 -11.29
N ALA A 417 -16.18 -10.60 -10.82
CA ALA A 417 -17.33 -11.07 -11.58
C ALA A 417 -17.38 -10.46 -13.00
N GLY A 418 -17.66 -11.30 -14.00
CA GLY A 418 -17.75 -10.86 -15.39
C GLY A 418 -18.38 -11.93 -16.30
N CYS A 419 -18.81 -11.50 -17.49
CA CYS A 419 -19.30 -12.36 -18.57
C CYS A 419 -19.04 -11.73 -19.94
N VAL A 420 -19.14 -12.51 -21.02
CA VAL A 420 -19.04 -12.02 -22.41
C VAL A 420 -20.43 -11.75 -23.01
N ASP A 421 -20.46 -11.11 -24.19
CA ASP A 421 -21.67 -10.85 -24.97
C ASP A 421 -22.55 -12.12 -25.13
N ARG A 422 -23.86 -11.99 -24.90
CA ARG A 422 -24.83 -13.11 -25.00
C ARG A 422 -25.60 -13.17 -26.32
N ASP A 423 -25.61 -12.07 -27.07
CA ASP A 423 -26.24 -11.92 -28.37
C ASP A 423 -25.33 -11.15 -29.33
N SER A 424 -25.70 -11.16 -30.62
CA SER A 424 -24.91 -10.47 -31.65
C SER A 424 -25.26 -8.98 -31.70
N LYS A 425 -24.26 -8.12 -31.49
CA LYS A 425 -24.42 -6.66 -31.59
C LYS A 425 -24.52 -6.12 -33.02
N TYR A 426 -24.39 -6.99 -34.02
CA TYR A 426 -24.47 -6.63 -35.43
C TYR A 426 -25.86 -6.85 -36.05
N ASN A 427 -26.81 -7.43 -35.29
CA ASN A 427 -28.16 -7.74 -35.77
C ASN A 427 -28.21 -8.61 -37.05
N PHE A 428 -27.23 -9.49 -37.28
CA PHE A 428 -27.17 -10.28 -38.52
C PHE A 428 -28.37 -11.21 -38.73
N LYS A 429 -28.98 -11.70 -37.65
CA LYS A 429 -30.13 -12.63 -37.71
C LYS A 429 -31.41 -11.99 -38.28
N ARG A 430 -31.49 -10.65 -38.34
CA ARG A 430 -32.67 -9.92 -38.84
C ARG A 430 -32.35 -9.10 -40.09
N ARG A 431 -31.23 -9.39 -40.78
CA ARG A 431 -30.82 -8.66 -41.99
C ARG A 431 -31.91 -8.65 -43.06
N GLU A 432 -32.64 -9.76 -43.20
CA GLU A 432 -33.72 -9.94 -44.17
C GLU A 432 -35.13 -9.73 -43.55
N ALA A 433 -35.22 -9.22 -42.31
CA ALA A 433 -36.52 -8.97 -41.67
C ALA A 433 -37.22 -7.76 -42.29
N SER A 434 -38.55 -7.75 -42.26
CA SER A 434 -39.35 -6.61 -42.71
C SER A 434 -39.04 -5.36 -41.86
N VAL A 435 -39.14 -4.17 -42.46
CA VAL A 435 -38.97 -2.88 -41.75
C VAL A 435 -39.91 -2.74 -40.55
N ASN A 436 -41.09 -3.37 -40.61
CA ASN A 436 -42.06 -3.33 -39.51
C ASN A 436 -41.75 -4.32 -38.38
N GLU A 437 -40.79 -5.23 -38.58
CA GLU A 437 -40.31 -6.16 -37.56
C GLU A 437 -39.05 -5.59 -36.89
N LEU A 438 -39.26 -4.72 -35.90
CA LEU A 438 -38.16 -4.13 -35.16
C LEU A 438 -37.32 -5.21 -34.43
N PRO A 439 -35.99 -5.05 -34.34
CA PRO A 439 -35.15 -5.92 -33.53
C PRO A 439 -35.56 -5.90 -32.05
N PRO A 440 -35.37 -7.00 -31.31
CA PRO A 440 -35.56 -6.99 -29.86
C PRO A 440 -34.56 -6.04 -29.19
N ILE A 441 -34.87 -5.63 -27.95
CA ILE A 441 -33.95 -4.84 -27.13
C ILE A 441 -32.64 -5.63 -26.97
N PRO A 442 -31.47 -5.06 -27.29
CA PRO A 442 -30.18 -5.73 -27.12
C PRO A 442 -29.93 -6.13 -25.66
N ASP A 443 -29.35 -7.31 -25.43
CA ASP A 443 -28.98 -7.74 -24.07
C ASP A 443 -27.76 -6.93 -23.58
N THR A 444 -27.91 -6.09 -22.56
CA THR A 444 -26.79 -5.28 -22.00
C THR A 444 -26.21 -5.85 -20.70
N SER A 445 -26.48 -7.12 -20.40
CA SER A 445 -26.10 -7.72 -19.12
C SER A 445 -24.59 -7.79 -18.90
N CYS A 446 -23.78 -7.82 -19.97
CA CYS A 446 -22.32 -7.76 -19.88
C CYS A 446 -21.89 -6.42 -19.28
N THR A 447 -22.43 -5.30 -19.78
CA THR A 447 -22.17 -3.97 -19.21
C THR A 447 -22.62 -3.85 -17.75
N ASP A 448 -23.78 -4.42 -17.43
CA ASP A 448 -24.35 -4.39 -16.08
C ASP A 448 -23.50 -5.18 -15.07
N ILE A 449 -22.97 -6.33 -15.48
CA ILE A 449 -22.17 -7.21 -14.62
C ILE A 449 -20.73 -6.70 -14.51
N ASP A 450 -20.07 -6.44 -15.65
CA ASP A 450 -18.63 -6.19 -15.70
C ASP A 450 -18.28 -4.77 -15.28
N PHE A 451 -19.08 -3.77 -15.67
CA PHE A 451 -18.81 -2.36 -15.35
C PHE A 451 -19.62 -1.88 -14.15
N LYS A 452 -20.97 -1.90 -14.21
CA LYS A 452 -21.79 -1.39 -13.11
C LYS A 452 -21.56 -2.18 -11.82
N GLY A 453 -21.41 -3.50 -11.93
CA GLY A 453 -21.05 -4.36 -10.80
C GLY A 453 -19.76 -3.94 -10.10
N ALA A 454 -18.72 -3.55 -10.84
CA ALA A 454 -17.46 -3.05 -10.29
C ALA A 454 -17.64 -1.67 -9.62
N VAL A 455 -18.44 -0.78 -10.21
CA VAL A 455 -18.78 0.53 -9.62
C VAL A 455 -19.50 0.34 -8.28
N TYR A 456 -20.55 -0.49 -8.24
CA TYR A 456 -21.29 -0.78 -7.00
C TYR A 456 -20.40 -1.39 -5.92
N GLY A 457 -19.58 -2.37 -6.29
CA GLY A 457 -18.62 -2.98 -5.39
C GLY A 457 -17.61 -1.97 -4.83
N THR A 458 -17.12 -1.05 -5.68
CA THR A 458 -16.21 0.02 -5.26
C THR A 458 -16.87 0.96 -4.25
N THR A 459 -18.11 1.41 -4.50
CA THR A 459 -18.85 2.27 -3.59
C THR A 459 -19.12 1.59 -2.23
N LEU A 460 -19.49 0.32 -2.24
CA LEU A 460 -19.75 -0.43 -1.02
C LEU A 460 -18.45 -0.73 -0.25
N ALA A 461 -17.40 -1.16 -0.94
CA ALA A 461 -16.10 -1.40 -0.31
C ALA A 461 -15.56 -0.13 0.34
N THR A 462 -15.58 1.01 -0.35
CA THR A 462 -15.13 2.28 0.24
C THR A 462 -15.94 2.67 1.46
N HIS A 463 -17.26 2.47 1.46
CA HIS A 463 -18.10 2.69 2.65
C HIS A 463 -17.65 1.83 3.84
N PHE A 464 -17.56 0.51 3.68
CA PHE A 464 -17.22 -0.38 4.80
C PHE A 464 -15.75 -0.27 5.23
N MET A 465 -14.81 -0.12 4.29
CA MET A 465 -13.38 0.04 4.57
C MET A 465 -13.09 1.25 5.47
N ARG A 466 -13.84 2.36 5.32
CA ARG A 466 -13.74 3.54 6.19
C ARG A 466 -14.06 3.24 7.66
N HIS A 467 -14.82 2.20 7.92
CA HIS A 467 -15.28 1.81 9.26
C HIS A 467 -14.42 0.71 9.89
N ASN A 468 -13.34 0.26 9.22
CA ASN A 468 -12.44 -0.73 9.77
C ASN A 468 -11.84 -0.26 11.12
N PRO A 469 -11.45 -1.18 12.03
CA PRO A 469 -11.01 -0.82 13.38
C PRO A 469 -9.82 0.15 13.47
N ASN A 470 -8.97 0.17 12.45
CA ASN A 470 -7.79 1.05 12.34
C ASN A 470 -8.07 2.35 11.56
N GLY A 471 -9.34 2.62 11.22
CA GLY A 471 -9.76 3.77 10.42
C GLY A 471 -9.70 3.53 8.92
N LYS A 472 -9.52 4.62 8.17
CA LYS A 472 -9.52 4.67 6.70
C LYS A 472 -8.40 3.80 6.10
N GLY A 473 -8.75 2.87 5.21
CA GLY A 473 -7.79 2.09 4.43
C GLY A 473 -8.37 0.80 3.86
N GLY A 474 -7.75 0.28 2.80
CA GLY A 474 -8.16 -0.96 2.16
C GLY A 474 -7.65 -1.09 0.73
N LYS A 475 -7.87 -2.25 0.12
CA LYS A 475 -7.43 -2.57 -1.24
C LYS A 475 -8.59 -3.04 -2.10
N ILE A 476 -8.78 -2.41 -3.25
CA ILE A 476 -9.72 -2.84 -4.27
C ILE A 476 -8.92 -3.28 -5.49
N ILE A 477 -9.11 -4.52 -5.93
CA ILE A 477 -8.46 -5.03 -7.15
C ILE A 477 -9.57 -5.48 -8.09
N VAL A 478 -9.64 -4.86 -9.25
CA VAL A 478 -10.65 -5.14 -10.26
C VAL A 478 -10.08 -6.03 -11.35
N THR A 479 -10.82 -7.05 -11.76
CA THR A 479 -10.44 -7.89 -12.92
C THR A 479 -10.87 -7.21 -14.21
N GLY A 480 -9.90 -6.61 -14.91
CA GLY A 480 -10.05 -6.08 -16.25
C GLY A 480 -9.96 -7.16 -17.33
N SER A 481 -9.50 -6.78 -18.52
CA SER A 481 -9.11 -7.70 -19.60
C SER A 481 -8.21 -6.97 -20.58
N MET A 482 -7.30 -7.66 -21.27
CA MET A 482 -6.57 -7.08 -22.41
C MET A 482 -7.53 -6.60 -23.51
N LEU A 483 -8.73 -7.19 -23.61
CA LEU A 483 -9.76 -6.77 -24.57
C LEU A 483 -10.41 -5.43 -24.23
N GLY A 484 -10.14 -4.84 -23.05
CA GLY A 484 -10.48 -3.45 -22.76
C GLY A 484 -9.51 -2.45 -23.39
N VAL A 485 -8.33 -2.91 -23.84
CA VAL A 485 -7.32 -2.12 -24.55
C VAL A 485 -7.38 -2.41 -26.05
N TYR A 486 -7.44 -3.69 -26.41
CA TYR A 486 -7.43 -4.15 -27.80
C TYR A 486 -8.86 -4.53 -28.23
N PRO A 487 -9.38 -3.97 -29.34
CA PRO A 487 -10.73 -4.27 -29.78
C PRO A 487 -10.84 -5.72 -30.25
N CYS A 488 -11.93 -6.38 -29.87
CA CYS A 488 -12.31 -7.69 -30.38
C CYS A 488 -13.71 -7.62 -30.98
N ALA A 489 -13.80 -7.82 -32.30
CA ALA A 489 -15.07 -7.76 -33.03
C ALA A 489 -16.06 -8.86 -32.61
N THR A 490 -15.59 -9.93 -31.97
CA THR A 490 -16.43 -11.02 -31.45
C THR A 490 -17.23 -10.59 -30.21
N PHE A 491 -16.65 -9.75 -29.34
CA PHE A 491 -17.23 -9.34 -28.06
C PHE A 491 -17.19 -7.81 -27.88
N PRO A 492 -17.84 -7.04 -28.77
CA PRO A 492 -17.74 -5.59 -28.76
C PRO A 492 -18.30 -4.96 -27.49
N GLU A 493 -19.35 -5.52 -26.87
CA GLU A 493 -19.86 -5.01 -25.60
C GLU A 493 -18.89 -5.28 -24.45
N TYR A 494 -18.35 -6.50 -24.36
CA TYR A 494 -17.34 -6.85 -23.35
C TYR A 494 -16.11 -5.96 -23.43
N CYS A 495 -15.59 -5.69 -24.63
CA CYS A 495 -14.49 -4.76 -24.84
C CYS A 495 -14.82 -3.37 -24.27
N ALA A 496 -16.01 -2.84 -24.58
CA ALA A 496 -16.47 -1.55 -24.08
C ALA A 496 -16.61 -1.53 -22.55
N ALA A 497 -17.20 -2.57 -21.96
CA ALA A 497 -17.37 -2.69 -20.52
C ALA A 497 -16.03 -2.76 -19.78
N LYS A 498 -15.07 -3.55 -20.28
CA LYS A 498 -13.72 -3.65 -19.69
C LYS A 498 -12.89 -2.38 -19.89
N ALA A 499 -13.04 -1.67 -21.01
CA ALA A 499 -12.46 -0.35 -21.20
C ALA A 499 -13.02 0.67 -20.18
N ALA A 500 -14.33 0.62 -19.91
CA ALA A 500 -14.96 1.47 -18.90
C ALA A 500 -14.42 1.16 -17.49
N VAL A 501 -14.21 -0.11 -17.15
CA VAL A 501 -13.56 -0.53 -15.89
C VAL A 501 -12.13 0.01 -15.79
N HIS A 502 -11.34 -0.10 -16.85
CA HIS A 502 -9.97 0.44 -16.87
C HIS A 502 -9.94 1.94 -16.56
N GLN A 503 -10.84 2.70 -17.20
CA GLN A 503 -10.92 4.13 -16.99
C GLN A 503 -11.50 4.50 -15.62
N TRP A 504 -12.42 3.70 -15.09
CA TRP A 504 -12.94 3.84 -13.73
C TRP A 504 -11.81 3.74 -12.69
N VAL A 505 -10.99 2.69 -12.78
CA VAL A 505 -9.85 2.47 -11.88
C VAL A 505 -8.86 3.63 -11.93
N ARG A 506 -8.50 4.09 -13.14
CA ARG A 506 -7.60 5.26 -13.32
C ARG A 506 -8.19 6.55 -12.74
N GLY A 507 -9.47 6.81 -13.02
CA GLY A 507 -10.12 8.07 -12.70
C GLY A 507 -10.29 8.31 -11.20
N ILE A 508 -10.69 7.29 -10.44
CA ILE A 508 -10.98 7.46 -9.01
C ILE A 508 -9.76 7.17 -8.11
N GLY A 509 -8.75 6.46 -8.63
CA GLY A 509 -7.68 5.89 -7.82
C GLY A 509 -6.87 6.91 -7.03
N GLN A 510 -6.54 8.05 -7.63
CA GLN A 510 -5.74 9.08 -6.96
C GLN A 510 -6.52 9.77 -5.84
N VAL A 511 -7.79 10.10 -6.08
CA VAL A 511 -8.64 10.79 -5.09
C VAL A 511 -8.94 9.86 -3.91
N LEU A 512 -9.34 8.61 -4.16
CA LEU A 512 -9.59 7.63 -3.09
C LEU A 512 -8.34 7.37 -2.25
N HIS A 513 -7.18 7.25 -2.87
CA HIS A 513 -5.93 7.08 -2.15
C HIS A 513 -5.61 8.31 -1.28
N LYS A 514 -5.70 9.52 -1.85
CA LYS A 514 -5.40 10.77 -1.14
C LYS A 514 -6.33 11.04 0.05
N LYS A 515 -7.63 10.81 -0.12
CA LYS A 515 -8.67 11.15 0.87
C LYS A 515 -8.97 10.03 1.87
N GLU A 516 -8.79 8.77 1.45
CA GLU A 516 -9.25 7.60 2.19
C GLU A 516 -8.17 6.55 2.43
N ASN A 517 -6.94 6.70 1.90
CA ASN A 517 -5.91 5.66 1.95
C ASN A 517 -6.41 4.30 1.41
N ILE A 518 -7.40 4.33 0.50
CA ILE A 518 -7.94 3.15 -0.19
C ILE A 518 -7.34 3.14 -1.59
N THR A 519 -6.70 2.02 -1.92
CA THR A 519 -6.14 1.82 -3.26
C THR A 519 -7.13 1.09 -4.15
N ILE A 520 -7.16 1.45 -5.43
CA ILE A 520 -7.88 0.69 -6.44
C ILE A 520 -6.98 0.45 -7.65
N ASN A 521 -6.79 -0.81 -8.03
CA ASN A 521 -5.94 -1.22 -9.15
C ASN A 521 -6.62 -2.28 -10.00
N CYS A 522 -6.04 -2.57 -11.17
CA CYS A 522 -6.64 -3.47 -12.14
C CYS A 522 -5.64 -4.50 -12.68
N VAL A 523 -6.02 -5.77 -12.68
CA VAL A 523 -5.30 -6.86 -13.34
C VAL A 523 -6.04 -7.20 -14.63
N MET A 524 -5.34 -7.20 -15.75
CA MET A 524 -5.88 -7.40 -17.09
C MET A 524 -5.41 -8.76 -17.63
N PRO A 525 -6.16 -9.84 -17.40
CA PRO A 525 -5.85 -11.14 -18.00
C PRO A 525 -5.95 -11.09 -19.52
N GLY A 526 -5.04 -11.80 -20.17
CA GLY A 526 -5.18 -12.23 -21.56
C GLY A 526 -6.09 -13.45 -21.70
N PRO A 527 -5.97 -14.20 -22.82
CA PRO A 527 -6.75 -15.41 -23.03
C PRO A 527 -6.52 -16.43 -21.91
N ILE A 528 -7.57 -16.79 -21.18
CA ILE A 528 -7.49 -17.77 -20.10
C ILE A 528 -8.73 -18.65 -20.08
N GLU A 529 -8.53 -19.96 -20.01
CA GLU A 529 -9.63 -20.93 -20.06
C GLU A 529 -10.46 -20.82 -18.76
N THR A 530 -11.73 -20.49 -18.92
CA THR A 530 -12.69 -20.41 -17.83
C THR A 530 -14.05 -20.91 -18.30
N SER A 531 -14.94 -21.20 -17.35
CA SER A 531 -16.30 -21.64 -17.65
C SER A 531 -17.20 -20.56 -18.29
N VAL A 532 -16.70 -19.34 -18.53
CA VAL A 532 -17.46 -18.25 -19.15
C VAL A 532 -17.73 -18.57 -20.63
N MET A 533 -16.79 -19.23 -21.30
CA MET A 533 -16.92 -19.65 -22.70
C MET A 533 -16.25 -21.01 -22.89
N PRO A 534 -17.01 -22.12 -22.93
CA PRO A 534 -16.45 -23.45 -23.18
C PRO A 534 -15.76 -23.52 -24.55
N GLY A 535 -14.59 -24.18 -24.61
CA GLY A 535 -13.82 -24.33 -25.85
C GLY A 535 -13.02 -23.08 -26.25
N PHE A 536 -12.92 -22.09 -25.36
CA PHE A 536 -12.23 -20.82 -25.64
C PHE A 536 -10.76 -21.03 -26.04
N SER A 537 -10.07 -22.00 -25.42
CA SER A 537 -8.69 -22.35 -25.73
C SER A 537 -8.46 -22.83 -27.16
N GLU A 538 -9.48 -23.30 -27.87
CA GLU A 538 -9.33 -23.76 -29.26
C GLU A 538 -8.94 -22.63 -30.22
N ALA A 539 -9.25 -21.38 -29.87
CA ALA A 539 -8.90 -20.21 -30.66
C ALA A 539 -7.44 -19.76 -30.49
N PHE A 540 -6.67 -20.37 -29.58
CA PHE A 540 -5.35 -19.89 -29.17
C PHE A 540 -4.29 -21.01 -29.17
N LEU A 541 -3.05 -20.64 -29.49
CA LEU A 541 -1.90 -21.52 -29.28
C LEU A 541 -1.56 -21.56 -27.78
N PRO A 542 -0.94 -22.64 -27.26
CA PRO A 542 -0.60 -22.74 -25.84
C PRO A 542 0.22 -21.57 -25.28
N HIS A 543 1.11 -20.98 -26.10
CA HIS A 543 1.92 -19.82 -25.70
C HIS A 543 1.20 -18.46 -25.79
N HIS A 544 -0.03 -18.42 -26.31
CA HIS A 544 -0.90 -17.25 -26.26
C HIS A 544 -1.75 -17.20 -24.97
N MET A 545 -1.87 -18.34 -24.27
CA MET A 545 -2.72 -18.46 -23.07
C MET A 545 -2.00 -17.91 -21.84
N THR A 546 -2.68 -17.07 -21.07
CA THR A 546 -2.20 -16.56 -19.78
C THR A 546 -2.06 -17.70 -18.77
N GLN A 547 -0.91 -17.76 -18.11
CA GLN A 547 -0.66 -18.76 -17.07
C GLN A 547 -1.38 -18.36 -15.77
N ARG A 548 -1.96 -19.35 -15.08
CA ARG A 548 -2.60 -19.13 -13.77
C ARG A 548 -1.64 -18.52 -12.75
N SER A 549 -0.39 -18.98 -12.72
CA SER A 549 0.66 -18.45 -11.85
C SER A 549 0.93 -16.96 -12.11
N THR A 550 1.08 -16.57 -13.37
CA THR A 550 1.29 -15.18 -13.79
C THR A 550 0.10 -14.30 -13.41
N LEU A 551 -1.13 -14.79 -13.62
CA LEU A 551 -2.33 -14.06 -13.22
C LEU A 551 -2.34 -13.78 -11.71
N ILE A 552 -2.12 -14.81 -10.88
CA ILE A 552 -2.08 -14.68 -9.42
C ILE A 552 -0.96 -13.74 -8.97
N ALA A 553 0.23 -13.83 -9.57
CA ALA A 553 1.35 -12.92 -9.30
C ALA A 553 0.98 -11.45 -9.59
N GLY A 554 0.14 -11.19 -10.60
CA GLY A 554 -0.41 -9.86 -10.88
C GLY A 554 -1.28 -9.30 -9.74
N TYR A 555 -2.07 -10.15 -9.06
CA TYR A 555 -2.80 -9.74 -7.87
C TYR A 555 -1.88 -9.55 -6.66
N ASP A 556 -0.88 -10.43 -6.49
CA ASP A 556 0.08 -10.36 -5.38
C ASP A 556 0.83 -9.02 -5.38
N ILE A 557 1.17 -8.45 -6.55
CA ILE A 557 1.77 -7.11 -6.66
C ILE A 557 0.96 -6.03 -5.92
N PHE A 558 -0.37 -6.09 -5.95
CA PHE A 558 -1.23 -5.11 -5.28
C PHE A 558 -1.59 -5.53 -3.85
N LEU A 559 -1.69 -6.83 -3.58
CA LEU A 559 -1.92 -7.36 -2.22
C LEU A 559 -0.71 -7.10 -1.31
N ASP A 560 0.51 -7.25 -1.82
CA ASP A 560 1.78 -7.09 -1.10
C ASP A 560 2.23 -5.63 -0.95
N ASP A 561 1.48 -4.67 -1.51
CA ASP A 561 1.75 -3.23 -1.36
C ASP A 561 1.33 -2.70 0.03
N GLU A 562 2.02 -3.11 1.09
CA GLU A 562 1.66 -2.79 2.48
C GLU A 562 1.53 -1.29 2.76
N LYS A 563 2.28 -0.46 2.02
CA LYS A 563 2.30 1.01 2.17
C LYS A 563 1.28 1.73 1.28
N ASN A 564 0.48 0.99 0.51
CA ASN A 564 -0.55 1.53 -0.39
C ASN A 564 -0.01 2.54 -1.42
N PHE A 565 1.23 2.36 -1.89
CA PHE A 565 1.82 3.28 -2.87
C PHE A 565 1.16 3.23 -4.24
N ARG A 566 0.50 2.12 -4.58
CA ARG A 566 -0.05 1.86 -5.91
C ARG A 566 -1.55 2.08 -5.90
N SER A 567 -2.03 3.10 -6.61
CA SER A 567 -3.45 3.32 -6.89
C SER A 567 -3.65 3.84 -8.31
N GLY A 568 -4.73 3.43 -8.96
CA GLY A 568 -5.03 3.73 -10.35
C GLY A 568 -4.16 2.97 -11.37
N GLN A 569 -3.42 1.94 -10.94
CA GLN A 569 -2.50 1.21 -11.81
C GLN A 569 -3.18 0.01 -12.48
N LEU A 570 -2.77 -0.24 -13.72
CA LEU A 570 -3.22 -1.38 -14.53
C LEU A 570 -2.01 -2.27 -14.83
N ILE A 571 -2.18 -3.58 -14.74
CA ILE A 571 -1.16 -4.56 -15.13
C ILE A 571 -1.75 -5.62 -16.04
N GLU A 572 -1.11 -5.84 -17.17
CA GLU A 572 -1.46 -6.91 -18.11
C GLU A 572 -0.76 -8.21 -17.72
N ALA A 573 -1.51 -9.30 -17.70
CA ALA A 573 -0.98 -10.65 -17.51
C ALA A 573 -1.01 -11.39 -18.86
N ALA A 574 0.09 -11.27 -19.62
CA ALA A 574 0.23 -11.81 -20.96
C ALA A 574 1.13 -13.05 -20.95
N HIS A 575 0.53 -14.22 -21.16
CA HIS A 575 1.23 -15.51 -21.03
C HIS A 575 1.98 -15.65 -19.70
N LYS A 576 3.31 -15.48 -19.70
CA LYS A 576 4.20 -15.55 -18.52
C LYS A 576 4.58 -14.19 -17.96
N ASP A 577 4.35 -13.12 -18.72
CA ASP A 577 4.86 -11.78 -18.45
C ASP A 577 3.80 -10.91 -17.77
N LEU A 578 4.26 -9.99 -16.93
CA LEU A 578 3.44 -8.96 -16.29
C LEU A 578 3.88 -7.59 -16.81
N ILE A 579 2.99 -6.92 -17.53
CA ILE A 579 3.29 -5.68 -18.27
C ILE A 579 2.51 -4.53 -17.64
N PRO A 580 3.17 -3.57 -16.95
CA PRO A 580 2.50 -2.39 -16.42
C PRO A 580 1.94 -1.50 -17.53
N TRP A 581 0.66 -1.13 -17.41
CA TRP A 581 -0.01 -0.20 -18.32
C TRP A 581 -0.17 1.17 -17.66
N GLY A 582 0.79 2.06 -17.97
CA GLY A 582 0.79 3.45 -17.52
C GLY A 582 -0.29 4.33 -18.19
N HIS A 583 -0.16 5.63 -18.00
CA HIS A 583 -0.99 6.62 -18.68
C HIS A 583 -0.72 6.57 -20.21
N PRO A 584 -1.75 6.53 -21.09
CA PRO A 584 -1.59 6.34 -22.53
C PRO A 584 -0.91 7.51 -23.27
N GLY A 585 -0.48 8.55 -22.54
CA GLY A 585 0.09 9.79 -23.07
C GLY A 585 -0.96 10.73 -23.69
N TYR A 586 -0.54 11.94 -24.06
CA TYR A 586 -1.41 12.95 -24.66
C TYR A 586 -1.10 13.14 -26.14
N LYS A 587 -1.87 12.51 -27.03
CA LYS A 587 -1.66 12.64 -28.48
C LYS A 587 -1.77 14.09 -28.99
N SER A 588 -2.68 14.88 -28.42
CA SER A 588 -2.82 16.32 -28.72
C SER A 588 -2.04 17.22 -27.74
N GLY A 589 -1.06 16.66 -27.04
CA GLY A 589 -0.20 17.38 -26.09
C GLY A 589 -0.99 18.12 -25.00
N ALA A 590 -0.64 19.39 -24.79
CA ALA A 590 -1.20 20.23 -23.73
C ALA A 590 -2.74 20.34 -23.77
N PHE A 591 -3.36 20.22 -24.95
CA PHE A 591 -4.82 20.26 -25.09
C PHE A 591 -5.49 19.11 -24.33
N ALA A 592 -5.10 17.85 -24.61
CA ALA A 592 -5.67 16.69 -23.92
C ALA A 592 -5.24 16.64 -22.44
N LYS A 593 -4.02 17.09 -22.13
CA LYS A 593 -3.57 17.18 -20.74
C LYS A 593 -4.45 18.08 -19.89
N ARG A 594 -4.86 19.23 -20.45
CA ARG A 594 -5.78 20.13 -19.76
C ARG A 594 -7.14 19.48 -19.49
N SER A 595 -7.63 18.66 -20.42
CA SER A 595 -8.93 17.98 -20.28
C SER A 595 -8.95 16.94 -19.17
N GLU A 596 -7.82 16.29 -18.87
CA GLU A 596 -7.72 15.33 -17.76
C GLU A 596 -7.61 16.02 -16.39
N LYS A 597 -6.99 17.21 -16.34
CA LYS A 597 -6.80 17.92 -15.06
C LYS A 597 -8.13 18.20 -14.38
N ILE A 598 -8.21 17.88 -13.09
CA ILE A 598 -9.34 18.24 -12.25
C ILE A 598 -9.48 19.75 -12.23
N TYR A 599 -10.68 20.26 -12.50
CA TYR A 599 -11.04 21.64 -12.23
C TYR A 599 -11.76 21.70 -10.88
N GLU A 600 -11.08 22.24 -9.86
CA GLU A 600 -11.56 22.20 -8.46
C GLU A 600 -13.00 22.73 -8.30
N PRO A 601 -13.42 23.84 -8.94
CA PRO A 601 -14.80 24.29 -8.82
C PRO A 601 -15.85 23.29 -9.36
N TRP A 602 -15.56 22.55 -10.44
CA TRP A 602 -16.48 21.50 -10.90
C TRP A 602 -16.44 20.27 -10.01
N PHE A 603 -15.25 19.93 -9.51
CA PHE A 603 -15.10 18.80 -8.61
C PHE A 603 -15.85 19.03 -7.30
N ASP A 604 -15.66 20.20 -6.68
CA ASP A 604 -16.37 20.63 -5.46
C ASP A 604 -17.88 20.69 -5.68
N LEU A 605 -18.32 21.23 -6.82
CA LEU A 605 -19.75 21.25 -7.20
C LEU A 605 -20.36 19.84 -7.31
N LEU A 606 -19.64 18.88 -7.89
CA LEU A 606 -20.13 17.52 -8.13
C LEU A 606 -19.98 16.59 -6.92
N HIS A 607 -18.97 16.82 -6.08
CA HIS A 607 -18.56 15.90 -5.02
C HIS A 607 -18.73 16.47 -3.61
N GLY A 608 -19.02 17.76 -3.46
CA GLY A 608 -19.25 18.44 -2.18
C GLY A 608 -17.98 18.77 -1.39
N GLU A 609 -16.81 18.47 -1.94
CA GLU A 609 -15.51 18.86 -1.40
C GLU A 609 -14.45 18.94 -2.51
N ARG A 610 -13.36 19.67 -2.25
CA ARG A 610 -12.21 19.78 -3.17
C ARG A 610 -11.42 18.49 -3.27
N SER A 611 -10.81 18.25 -4.43
CA SER A 611 -10.01 17.05 -4.70
C SER A 611 -8.70 17.01 -3.91
N GLU A 612 -8.10 18.19 -3.68
CA GLU A 612 -6.79 18.38 -3.04
C GLU A 612 -5.61 17.73 -3.80
N LEU A 613 -5.79 17.42 -5.09
CA LEU A 613 -4.68 16.97 -5.91
C LEU A 613 -3.77 18.15 -6.29
N PRO A 614 -2.43 18.04 -6.17
CA PRO A 614 -1.50 19.13 -6.46
C PRO A 614 -1.64 19.73 -7.86
N GLN A 615 -1.99 18.89 -8.84
CA GLN A 615 -2.13 19.24 -10.25
C GLN A 615 -3.53 19.77 -10.64
N ALA A 616 -4.46 19.86 -9.69
CA ALA A 616 -5.82 20.34 -9.95
C ALA A 616 -5.83 21.85 -10.25
N MET A 617 -6.60 22.25 -11.27
CA MET A 617 -6.83 23.64 -11.63
C MET A 617 -7.73 24.29 -10.58
N LYS A 618 -7.16 25.19 -9.76
CA LYS A 618 -7.88 25.88 -8.67
C LYS A 618 -8.87 26.95 -9.17
N GLY A 619 -8.67 27.46 -10.39
CA GLY A 619 -9.43 28.59 -10.95
C GLY A 619 -9.41 28.62 -12.48
N PRO A 620 -10.20 29.51 -13.10
CA PRO A 620 -10.21 29.64 -14.56
C PRO A 620 -8.81 30.03 -15.08
N PRO A 621 -8.47 29.73 -16.35
CA PRO A 621 -7.22 30.19 -16.94
C PRO A 621 -7.17 31.72 -16.87
N LEU A 622 -6.05 32.26 -16.38
CA LEU A 622 -5.81 33.71 -16.34
C LEU A 622 -5.91 34.26 -17.77
N GLN A 623 -6.82 35.22 -17.99
CA GLN A 623 -6.91 35.95 -19.25
C GLN A 623 -5.92 37.12 -19.21
N GLY A 624 -4.74 36.93 -19.79
CA GLY A 624 -3.68 37.93 -19.86
C GLY A 624 -2.37 37.33 -20.40
N PRO A 625 -1.39 38.17 -20.77
CA PRO A 625 -0.06 37.67 -21.11
C PRO A 625 0.58 37.00 -19.88
N LYS A 626 1.20 35.84 -20.10
CA LYS A 626 1.93 35.08 -19.07
C LYS A 626 3.11 35.91 -18.56
N ILE A 627 3.44 35.78 -17.28
CA ILE A 627 4.55 36.53 -16.68
C ILE A 627 5.76 35.60 -16.56
N ILE A 628 6.90 36.01 -17.13
CA ILE A 628 8.20 35.44 -16.80
C ILE A 628 8.92 36.38 -15.84
N VAL A 629 9.28 35.88 -14.66
CA VAL A 629 10.14 36.59 -13.73
C VAL A 629 11.59 36.21 -14.01
N VAL A 630 12.45 37.20 -14.17
CA VAL A 630 13.88 36.99 -14.47
C VAL A 630 14.70 37.56 -13.34
N THR A 631 15.39 36.69 -12.59
CA THR A 631 16.36 37.12 -11.58
C THR A 631 17.71 37.42 -12.23
N GLY A 632 18.49 38.31 -11.60
CA GLY A 632 19.75 38.77 -12.19
C GLY A 632 19.54 39.49 -13.53
N ALA A 633 18.41 40.16 -13.71
CA ALA A 633 18.00 40.77 -14.99
C ALA A 633 18.96 41.83 -15.52
N THR A 634 19.76 42.44 -14.64
CA THR A 634 20.80 43.43 -14.98
C THR A 634 22.16 42.80 -15.31
N GLY A 635 22.33 41.49 -15.12
CA GLY A 635 23.56 40.75 -15.43
C GLY A 635 23.53 40.10 -16.82
N SER A 636 24.62 39.42 -17.20
CA SER A 636 24.77 38.85 -18.55
C SER A 636 23.70 37.81 -18.90
N GLN A 637 23.48 36.81 -18.04
CA GLN A 637 22.50 35.76 -18.32
C GLN A 637 21.06 36.30 -18.29
N GLY A 638 20.65 36.90 -17.17
CA GLY A 638 19.30 37.44 -17.01
C GLY A 638 18.98 38.52 -18.03
N GLY A 639 19.92 39.42 -18.33
CA GLY A 639 19.76 40.43 -19.37
C GLY A 639 19.55 39.83 -20.76
N GLY A 640 20.25 38.75 -21.11
CA GLY A 640 20.00 37.99 -22.34
C GLY A 640 18.61 37.37 -22.40
N VAL A 641 18.12 36.84 -21.28
CA VAL A 641 16.75 36.33 -21.16
C VAL A 641 15.72 37.45 -21.35
N VAL A 642 15.88 38.60 -20.70
CA VAL A 642 15.01 39.76 -20.87
C VAL A 642 14.99 40.22 -22.34
N ASN A 643 16.16 40.29 -22.98
CA ASN A 643 16.29 40.83 -24.34
C ASN A 643 15.51 40.02 -25.39
N VAL A 644 15.45 38.69 -25.23
CA VAL A 644 14.66 37.81 -26.10
C VAL A 644 13.19 37.79 -25.66
N MET A 645 12.92 37.59 -24.37
CA MET A 645 11.55 37.39 -23.88
C MET A 645 10.69 38.65 -23.97
N LYS A 646 11.26 39.86 -23.96
CA LYS A 646 10.47 41.10 -24.15
C LYS A 646 9.80 41.20 -25.52
N ARG A 647 10.29 40.44 -26.51
CA ARG A 647 9.73 40.40 -27.87
C ARG A 647 8.77 39.22 -28.07
N GLN A 648 8.64 38.34 -27.07
CA GLN A 648 7.84 37.13 -27.19
C GLN A 648 6.35 37.42 -27.01
N ALA A 649 5.56 37.18 -28.05
CA ALA A 649 4.11 37.37 -28.00
C ALA A 649 3.48 36.51 -26.89
N GLY A 650 2.54 37.10 -26.16
CA GLY A 650 1.83 36.43 -25.05
C GLY A 650 2.62 36.38 -23.73
N TRP A 651 3.82 36.96 -23.66
CA TRP A 651 4.61 37.06 -22.43
C TRP A 651 4.87 38.50 -22.01
N LYS A 652 4.91 38.73 -20.70
CA LYS A 652 5.42 39.93 -20.04
C LYS A 652 6.63 39.56 -19.20
N VAL A 653 7.63 40.43 -19.19
CA VAL A 653 8.86 40.21 -18.41
C VAL A 653 8.81 41.07 -17.16
N ARG A 654 9.02 40.43 -16.00
CA ARG A 654 9.27 41.07 -14.72
C ARG A 654 10.74 40.89 -14.36
N ALA A 655 11.50 41.97 -14.39
CA ALA A 655 12.94 42.00 -14.13
C ALA A 655 13.21 42.28 -12.65
N VAL A 656 13.89 41.33 -11.99
CA VAL A 656 14.26 41.44 -10.57
C VAL A 656 15.69 41.99 -10.47
N THR A 657 15.86 43.04 -9.66
CA THR A 657 17.16 43.65 -9.33
C THR A 657 17.19 44.03 -7.85
N ARG A 658 18.38 44.07 -7.24
CA ARG A 658 18.54 44.61 -5.87
C ARG A 658 18.52 46.13 -5.83
N ASP A 659 18.91 46.77 -6.93
CA ASP A 659 18.97 48.22 -7.08
C ASP A 659 18.27 48.66 -8.36
N THR A 660 17.08 49.24 -8.20
CA THR A 660 16.26 49.79 -9.29
C THR A 660 16.78 51.15 -9.77
N ALA A 661 17.70 51.80 -9.05
CA ALA A 661 18.29 53.08 -9.42
C ALA A 661 19.58 52.92 -10.26
N SER A 662 20.11 51.71 -10.41
CA SER A 662 21.26 51.43 -11.27
C SER A 662 21.00 51.79 -12.73
N GLU A 663 22.04 52.21 -13.48
CA GLU A 663 21.89 52.59 -14.90
C GLU A 663 21.37 51.42 -15.76
N ALA A 664 21.75 50.18 -15.43
CA ALA A 664 21.22 48.99 -16.09
C ALA A 664 19.72 48.81 -15.84
N ALA A 665 19.25 49.03 -14.60
CA ALA A 665 17.83 48.99 -14.29
C ALA A 665 17.07 50.13 -14.99
N LYS A 666 17.60 51.37 -14.99
CA LYS A 666 16.99 52.49 -15.73
C LYS A 666 16.83 52.20 -17.22
N LYS A 667 17.81 51.54 -17.85
CA LYS A 667 17.74 51.10 -19.24
C LYS A 667 16.57 50.14 -19.46
N LEU A 668 16.41 49.12 -18.61
CA LEU A 668 15.29 48.18 -18.68
C LEU A 668 13.94 48.88 -18.48
N ALA A 669 13.86 49.85 -17.55
CA ALA A 669 12.67 50.65 -17.32
C ALA A 669 12.27 51.44 -18.57
N GLY A 670 13.26 52.06 -19.23
CA GLY A 670 13.06 52.83 -20.47
C GLY A 670 12.59 51.98 -21.65
N GLU A 671 12.84 50.67 -21.61
CA GLU A 671 12.33 49.70 -22.58
C GLU A 671 10.91 49.19 -22.24
N GLY A 672 10.28 49.71 -21.18
CA GLY A 672 8.93 49.33 -20.75
C GLY A 672 8.85 48.01 -19.99
N ILE A 673 9.97 47.51 -19.47
CA ILE A 673 10.02 46.28 -18.67
C ILE A 673 9.60 46.57 -17.24
N GLU A 674 8.77 45.70 -16.66
CA GLU A 674 8.37 45.78 -15.27
C GLU A 674 9.58 45.50 -14.37
N LEU A 675 9.99 46.47 -13.56
CA LEU A 675 11.10 46.33 -12.61
C LEU A 675 10.56 46.17 -11.20
N VAL A 676 11.12 45.19 -10.50
CA VAL A 676 10.80 44.92 -9.10
C VAL A 676 12.09 44.75 -8.30
N GLN A 677 12.07 45.22 -7.07
CA GLN A 677 13.18 45.08 -6.14
C GLN A 677 12.98 43.84 -5.28
N ALA A 678 14.00 42.97 -5.20
CA ALA A 678 14.05 41.87 -4.25
C ALA A 678 15.49 41.55 -3.86
N ASP A 679 15.65 41.00 -2.66
CA ASP A 679 16.93 40.52 -2.14
C ASP A 679 16.90 38.99 -2.08
N PHE A 680 17.97 38.33 -2.52
CA PHE A 680 18.05 36.88 -2.47
C PHE A 680 18.25 36.37 -1.04
N ASP A 681 18.66 37.25 -0.12
CA ASP A 681 18.76 36.93 1.30
C ASP A 681 17.40 37.04 2.03
N ASP A 682 16.38 37.64 1.40
CA ASP A 682 15.03 37.81 1.94
C ASP A 682 13.99 37.00 1.13
N GLU A 683 13.61 35.84 1.66
CA GLU A 683 12.67 34.92 1.00
C GLU A 683 11.26 35.52 0.86
N ASP A 684 10.82 36.40 1.76
CA ASP A 684 9.50 37.03 1.68
C ASP A 684 9.47 38.05 0.54
N SER A 685 10.56 38.80 0.34
CA SER A 685 10.71 39.67 -0.83
C SER A 685 10.62 38.89 -2.15
N LEU A 686 11.18 37.66 -2.18
CA LEU A 686 11.11 36.77 -3.34
C LEU A 686 9.70 36.24 -3.60
N ARG A 687 8.96 35.87 -2.55
CA ARG A 687 7.56 35.41 -2.64
C ARG A 687 6.66 36.46 -3.26
N GLU A 688 6.82 37.72 -2.85
CA GLU A 688 6.03 38.82 -3.40
C GLU A 688 6.32 39.05 -4.89
N VAL A 689 7.59 39.07 -5.31
CA VAL A 689 7.91 39.28 -6.74
C VAL A 689 7.58 38.10 -7.63
N PHE A 690 7.48 36.89 -7.08
CA PHE A 690 7.07 35.68 -7.82
C PHE A 690 5.56 35.51 -7.94
N LYS A 691 4.76 36.32 -7.23
CA LYS A 691 3.30 36.28 -7.35
C LYS A 691 2.84 36.41 -8.81
N ASP A 692 1.92 35.54 -9.22
CA ASP A 692 1.38 35.46 -10.59
C ASP A 692 2.40 35.10 -11.69
N ALA A 693 3.62 34.70 -11.32
CA ALA A 693 4.61 34.21 -12.27
C ALA A 693 4.15 32.88 -12.89
N HIS A 694 4.26 32.78 -14.21
CA HIS A 694 4.02 31.55 -14.97
C HIS A 694 5.33 30.84 -15.27
N ALA A 695 6.42 31.59 -15.41
CA ALA A 695 7.77 31.07 -15.49
C ALA A 695 8.72 31.91 -14.63
N ILE A 696 9.76 31.27 -14.10
CA ILE A 696 10.83 31.96 -13.38
C ILE A 696 12.17 31.49 -13.94
N PHE A 697 12.98 32.42 -14.44
CA PHE A 697 14.41 32.19 -14.69
C PHE A 697 15.18 32.66 -13.45
N ALA A 698 15.85 31.71 -12.80
CA ALA A 698 16.59 31.94 -11.57
C ALA A 698 18.09 31.71 -11.79
N VAL A 699 18.88 32.70 -11.38
CA VAL A 699 20.34 32.68 -11.39
C VAL A 699 20.88 33.33 -10.13
N THR A 700 22.02 32.83 -9.65
CA THR A 700 22.79 33.33 -8.52
C THR A 700 24.22 33.68 -8.97
N ASN A 701 24.95 34.44 -8.16
CA ASN A 701 26.28 34.92 -8.53
C ASN A 701 27.30 34.69 -7.40
N TRP A 702 27.97 33.54 -7.44
CA TRP A 702 29.07 33.20 -6.54
C TRP A 702 30.23 34.22 -6.56
N TRP A 703 30.63 34.67 -7.75
CA TRP A 703 31.83 35.51 -7.95
C TRP A 703 31.72 36.86 -7.24
N GLU A 704 30.51 37.40 -7.11
CA GLU A 704 30.27 38.65 -6.38
C GLU A 704 30.72 38.55 -4.93
N HIS A 705 30.44 37.42 -4.27
CA HIS A 705 30.79 37.22 -2.86
C HIS A 705 32.29 37.06 -2.67
N LEU A 706 32.95 36.30 -3.55
CA LEU A 706 34.40 36.17 -3.56
C LEU A 706 35.08 37.55 -3.73
N PHE A 707 34.65 38.34 -4.72
CA PHE A 707 35.22 39.68 -4.95
C PHE A 707 34.90 40.70 -3.85
N ARG A 708 33.88 40.44 -3.02
CA ARG A 708 33.60 41.19 -1.78
C ARG A 708 34.43 40.73 -0.58
N GLY A 709 35.38 39.82 -0.78
CA GLY A 709 36.34 39.37 0.23
C GLY A 709 35.90 38.16 1.04
N LYS A 710 34.85 37.43 0.61
CA LYS A 710 34.50 36.14 1.20
C LYS A 710 35.46 35.06 0.73
N THR A 711 35.63 34.02 1.54
CA THR A 711 36.33 32.80 1.12
C THR A 711 35.51 32.03 0.08
N ARG A 712 36.13 31.06 -0.59
CA ARG A 712 35.46 30.24 -1.61
C ARG A 712 34.29 29.43 -1.05
N ASP A 713 34.45 28.88 0.14
CA ASP A 713 33.42 28.10 0.81
C ASP A 713 32.30 29.01 1.36
N GLU A 714 32.62 30.15 1.99
CA GLU A 714 31.61 31.12 2.43
C GLU A 714 30.77 31.66 1.26
N ALA A 715 31.41 31.96 0.13
CA ALA A 715 30.72 32.38 -1.09
C ALA A 715 29.80 31.25 -1.61
N GLY A 716 30.25 30.00 -1.48
CA GLY A 716 29.48 28.80 -1.81
C GLY A 716 28.25 28.61 -0.93
N ASP A 717 28.43 28.70 0.39
CA ASP A 717 27.36 28.56 1.37
C ASP A 717 26.28 29.63 1.18
N ILE A 718 26.69 30.89 0.93
CA ILE A 718 25.76 31.98 0.61
C ILE A 718 25.01 31.70 -0.70
N GLU A 719 25.72 31.30 -1.75
CA GLU A 719 25.09 31.03 -3.04
C GLU A 719 24.08 29.88 -2.96
N GLU A 720 24.44 28.80 -2.27
CA GLU A 720 23.56 27.63 -2.11
C GLU A 720 22.28 28.01 -1.35
N GLU A 721 22.39 28.79 -0.27
CA GLU A 721 21.23 29.26 0.49
C GLU A 721 20.37 30.24 -0.32
N GLN A 722 20.98 31.17 -1.07
CA GLN A 722 20.26 32.06 -1.98
C GLN A 722 19.52 31.27 -3.07
N GLY A 723 20.15 30.25 -3.66
CA GLY A 723 19.53 29.36 -4.62
C GLY A 723 18.32 28.61 -4.05
N MET A 724 18.42 28.16 -2.80
CA MET A 724 17.33 27.47 -2.12
C MET A 724 16.20 28.41 -1.69
N LYS A 725 16.48 29.65 -1.29
CA LYS A 725 15.44 30.68 -1.06
C LYS A 725 14.64 30.97 -2.33
N LEU A 726 15.33 31.14 -3.46
CA LEU A 726 14.69 31.26 -4.78
C LEU A 726 13.80 30.05 -5.09
N ALA A 727 14.30 28.84 -4.86
CA ALA A 727 13.54 27.62 -5.11
C ALA A 727 12.30 27.50 -4.19
N ARG A 728 12.44 27.81 -2.89
CA ARG A 728 11.31 27.76 -1.93
C ARG A 728 10.24 28.80 -2.24
N ALA A 729 10.64 30.01 -2.61
CA ALA A 729 9.70 31.05 -3.06
C ALA A 729 8.99 30.64 -4.36
N ALA A 730 9.72 30.06 -5.32
CA ALA A 730 9.14 29.55 -6.56
C ALA A 730 8.16 28.40 -6.30
N ALA A 731 8.50 27.44 -5.42
CA ALA A 731 7.63 26.33 -5.06
C ALA A 731 6.31 26.78 -4.39
N ALA A 732 6.31 27.94 -3.74
CA ALA A 732 5.12 28.53 -3.15
C ALA A 732 4.24 29.30 -4.15
N THR A 733 4.69 29.49 -5.39
CA THR A 733 3.97 30.25 -6.41
C THR A 733 2.94 29.37 -7.10
N GLU A 734 1.66 29.62 -6.85
CA GLU A 734 0.57 28.76 -7.33
C GLU A 734 0.39 28.73 -8.86
N THR A 735 0.75 29.83 -9.53
CA THR A 735 0.61 30.00 -10.98
C THR A 735 1.80 29.47 -11.77
N LEU A 736 2.85 29.00 -11.09
CA LEU A 736 4.11 28.63 -11.73
C LEU A 736 3.93 27.38 -12.60
N GLU A 737 4.21 27.51 -13.89
CA GLU A 737 4.17 26.42 -14.86
C GLU A 737 5.56 25.85 -15.16
N HIS A 738 6.62 26.66 -15.02
CA HIS A 738 7.99 26.27 -15.35
C HIS A 738 9.03 27.01 -14.50
N TYR A 739 9.93 26.28 -13.84
CA TYR A 739 11.10 26.85 -13.17
C TYR A 739 12.36 26.59 -13.98
N ILE A 740 13.15 27.61 -14.30
CA ILE A 740 14.37 27.47 -15.10
C ILE A 740 15.54 27.90 -14.23
N TRP A 741 16.35 26.92 -13.82
CA TRP A 741 17.46 27.11 -12.91
C TRP A 741 18.78 27.14 -13.67
N SER A 742 19.48 28.28 -13.61
CA SER A 742 20.85 28.39 -14.10
C SER A 742 21.79 27.66 -13.14
N THR A 743 22.50 26.65 -13.61
CA THR A 743 23.35 25.78 -12.80
C THR A 743 24.59 25.30 -13.56
N THR A 744 25.41 24.47 -12.90
CA THR A 744 26.66 23.92 -13.42
C THR A 744 26.82 22.45 -13.02
N PRO A 745 27.64 21.67 -13.73
CA PRO A 745 28.01 20.33 -13.29
C PRO A 745 28.73 20.35 -11.93
N SER A 746 28.59 19.28 -11.14
CA SER A 746 29.44 19.10 -9.94
C SER A 746 30.75 18.42 -10.30
N ALA A 747 31.86 19.13 -10.14
CA ALA A 747 33.22 18.59 -10.25
C ALA A 747 33.44 17.46 -9.24
N LYS A 748 33.00 17.67 -7.99
CA LYS A 748 33.10 16.70 -6.90
C LYS A 748 32.40 15.39 -7.24
N ARG A 749 31.15 15.43 -7.73
CA ARG A 749 30.41 14.21 -8.07
C ARG A 749 30.95 13.55 -9.33
N LYS A 750 31.25 14.33 -10.38
CA LYS A 750 31.71 13.79 -11.66
C LYS A 750 33.07 13.07 -11.55
N PHE A 751 33.97 13.58 -10.71
CA PHE A 751 35.31 13.04 -10.56
C PHE A 751 35.57 12.32 -9.24
N ASN A 752 34.52 11.83 -8.56
CA ASN A 752 34.64 11.10 -7.29
C ASN A 752 35.54 11.81 -6.27
N SER A 753 35.31 13.12 -6.09
CA SER A 753 36.06 14.03 -5.19
C SER A 753 37.54 14.23 -5.53
N LYS A 754 38.02 13.80 -6.71
CA LYS A 754 39.40 14.05 -7.17
C LYS A 754 39.64 15.49 -7.60
N LEU A 755 38.58 16.22 -7.92
CA LEU A 755 38.60 17.65 -8.23
C LEU A 755 37.43 18.31 -7.49
N LEU A 756 37.70 19.46 -6.89
CA LEU A 756 36.71 20.30 -6.24
C LEU A 756 36.75 21.65 -6.93
N THR A 757 35.59 22.19 -7.28
CA THR A 757 35.47 23.51 -7.91
C THR A 757 34.28 24.21 -7.25
N PRO A 758 34.50 24.88 -6.10
CA PRO A 758 33.46 25.48 -5.27
C PRO A 758 32.32 26.18 -6.02
N HIS A 759 32.61 27.11 -6.94
CA HIS A 759 31.55 27.85 -7.64
C HIS A 759 30.65 26.94 -8.50
N MET A 760 31.17 25.78 -8.91
CA MET A 760 30.40 24.78 -9.66
C MET A 760 29.67 23.80 -8.74
N ASP A 761 30.36 23.34 -7.69
CA ASP A 761 29.87 22.30 -6.79
C ASP A 761 28.71 22.80 -5.91
N TYR A 762 28.82 24.00 -5.34
CA TYR A 762 27.76 24.59 -4.50
C TYR A 762 26.49 24.88 -5.32
N LYS A 763 26.66 25.39 -6.54
CA LYS A 763 25.54 25.60 -7.46
C LYS A 763 24.84 24.29 -7.84
N ALA A 764 25.62 23.22 -8.05
CA ALA A 764 25.11 21.89 -8.32
C ALA A 764 24.49 21.22 -7.07
N ASN A 765 24.79 21.65 -5.85
CA ASN A 765 24.11 21.18 -4.65
C ASN A 765 22.65 21.66 -4.60
N VAL A 766 22.38 22.89 -5.07
CA VAL A 766 21.02 23.41 -5.22
C VAL A 766 20.17 22.48 -6.09
N ASP A 767 20.73 21.94 -7.18
CA ASP A 767 20.02 20.95 -8.02
C ASP A 767 19.57 19.73 -7.22
N ALA A 768 20.48 19.17 -6.42
CA ALA A 768 20.22 17.98 -5.62
C ALA A 768 19.17 18.27 -4.55
N ARG A 769 19.26 19.44 -3.90
CA ARG A 769 18.33 19.89 -2.87
C ARG A 769 16.95 20.20 -3.42
N ILE A 770 16.82 20.82 -4.59
CA ILE A 770 15.53 20.99 -5.28
C ILE A 770 14.90 19.61 -5.51
N LYS A 771 15.66 18.64 -6.02
CA LYS A 771 15.16 17.28 -6.29
C LYS A 771 14.73 16.53 -5.02
N SER A 772 15.43 16.69 -3.91
CA SER A 772 15.13 15.98 -2.67
C SER A 772 14.09 16.69 -1.78
N GLU A 773 14.18 18.01 -1.64
CA GLU A 773 13.39 18.81 -0.70
C GLU A 773 12.11 19.37 -1.35
N LEU A 774 12.11 19.61 -2.68
CA LEU A 774 11.03 20.27 -3.42
C LEU A 774 10.60 19.45 -4.65
N PRO A 775 10.14 18.19 -4.50
CA PRO A 775 9.89 17.28 -5.63
C PRO A 775 8.84 17.80 -6.62
N ALA A 776 7.85 18.58 -6.15
CA ALA A 776 6.85 19.20 -7.02
C ALA A 776 7.47 20.28 -7.93
N LEU A 777 8.39 21.10 -7.40
CA LEU A 777 9.12 22.09 -8.18
C LEU A 777 10.10 21.40 -9.14
N ALA A 778 10.82 20.38 -8.66
CA ALA A 778 11.74 19.60 -9.47
C ALA A 778 11.06 19.00 -10.72
N ALA A 779 9.80 18.56 -10.59
CA ALA A 779 9.01 17.99 -11.68
C ALA A 779 8.66 18.99 -12.79
N ILE A 780 8.82 20.30 -12.57
CA ILE A 780 8.62 21.37 -13.56
C ILE A 780 9.89 22.21 -13.78
N THR A 781 11.04 21.73 -13.31
CA THR A 781 12.32 22.45 -13.41
C THR A 781 13.11 22.02 -14.64
N THR A 782 13.68 22.97 -15.37
CA THR A 782 14.75 22.71 -16.35
C THR A 782 16.05 23.34 -15.87
N TYR A 783 17.14 22.59 -15.98
CA TYR A 783 18.46 22.97 -15.48
C TYR A 783 19.33 23.43 -16.64
N LEU A 784 19.74 24.70 -16.65
CA LEU A 784 20.56 25.27 -17.72
C LEU A 784 22.03 25.24 -17.35
N TYR A 785 22.83 24.52 -18.14
CA TYR A 785 24.28 24.51 -18.06
C TYR A 785 24.87 25.49 -19.06
N PHE A 786 25.59 26.47 -18.54
CA PHE A 786 26.27 27.45 -19.36
C PHE A 786 27.74 27.07 -19.53
N GLY A 787 28.22 27.05 -20.77
CA GLY A 787 29.65 26.93 -21.10
C GLY A 787 30.41 28.25 -20.92
N TYR A 788 31.64 28.30 -21.39
CA TYR A 788 32.52 29.46 -21.30
C TYR A 788 32.00 30.65 -22.16
N TYR A 789 32.14 31.88 -21.64
CA TYR A 789 31.60 33.09 -22.27
C TYR A 789 32.67 33.80 -23.11
N PRO A 790 32.46 34.01 -24.43
CA PRO A 790 33.38 34.80 -25.25
C PRO A 790 33.58 36.24 -24.74
N GLN A 791 32.55 36.83 -24.10
CA GLN A 791 32.60 38.15 -23.46
C GLN A 791 33.73 38.27 -22.42
N ASN A 792 34.18 37.15 -21.84
CA ASN A 792 35.28 37.14 -20.88
C ASN A 792 36.58 37.69 -21.49
N LEU A 793 36.77 37.55 -22.81
CA LEU A 793 37.94 38.10 -23.52
C LEU A 793 37.91 39.63 -23.63
N ALA A 794 36.75 40.27 -23.47
CA ALA A 794 36.61 41.72 -23.47
C ALA A 794 36.63 42.31 -22.07
N PHE A 795 35.95 41.66 -21.12
CA PHE A 795 35.55 42.29 -19.86
C PHE A 795 36.08 41.61 -18.60
N PHE A 796 36.54 40.35 -18.66
CA PHE A 796 36.96 39.64 -17.45
C PHE A 796 38.49 39.73 -17.26
N PRO A 797 38.99 40.46 -16.25
CA PRO A 797 40.42 40.83 -16.17
C PRO A 797 41.38 39.64 -16.14
N LEU A 798 40.98 38.52 -15.53
CA LEU A 798 41.83 37.32 -15.38
C LEU A 798 42.00 36.55 -16.70
N ILE A 799 41.09 36.75 -17.66
CA ILE A 799 41.01 35.92 -18.88
C ILE A 799 41.27 36.74 -20.14
N LYS A 800 41.03 38.06 -20.10
CA LYS A 800 41.29 38.99 -21.20
C LYS A 800 42.76 38.92 -21.67
N PRO A 801 43.03 38.88 -22.99
CA PRO A 801 44.39 39.03 -23.50
C PRO A 801 44.99 40.40 -23.13
N ILE A 802 46.17 40.40 -22.52
CA ILE A 802 46.85 41.61 -22.05
C ILE A 802 48.02 41.94 -22.98
N GLN A 803 48.18 43.21 -23.36
CA GLN A 803 49.29 43.64 -24.19
C GLN A 803 50.62 43.45 -23.46
N HIS A 804 51.56 42.72 -24.07
CA HIS A 804 52.91 42.57 -23.58
C HIS A 804 53.71 43.87 -23.76
N PRO A 805 54.42 44.35 -22.73
CA PRO A 805 55.25 45.54 -22.84
C PRO A 805 56.36 45.36 -23.88
N GLY A 806 56.37 46.19 -24.94
CA GLY A 806 57.53 46.34 -25.83
C GLY A 806 57.55 45.51 -27.13
N ASN A 807 56.64 44.55 -27.33
CA ASN A 807 56.58 43.79 -28.61
C ASN A 807 55.21 43.87 -29.32
N GLY A 808 54.23 44.57 -28.73
CA GLY A 808 52.90 44.79 -29.30
C GLY A 808 52.00 43.55 -29.36
N GLN A 809 52.43 42.42 -28.81
CA GLN A 809 51.66 41.17 -28.76
C GLN A 809 50.66 41.21 -27.60
N TYR A 810 49.58 40.45 -27.71
CA TYR A 810 48.59 40.30 -26.65
C TYR A 810 48.66 38.86 -26.13
N ILE A 811 48.92 38.70 -24.84
CA ILE A 811 49.12 37.40 -24.23
C ILE A 811 47.89 37.06 -23.40
N GLN A 812 47.26 35.93 -23.70
CA GLN A 812 46.33 35.28 -22.80
C GLN A 812 47.08 34.18 -22.04
N THR A 813 47.14 34.32 -20.73
CA THR A 813 47.76 33.33 -19.85
C THR A 813 46.66 32.58 -19.10
N LEU A 814 46.56 31.26 -19.29
CA LEU A 814 45.60 30.43 -18.54
C LEU A 814 46.24 29.13 -18.05
N PRO A 815 45.81 28.61 -16.89
CA PRO A 815 46.35 27.38 -16.30
C PRO A 815 45.79 26.12 -16.97
N THR A 816 45.94 26.01 -18.29
CA THR A 816 45.41 24.91 -19.10
C THR A 816 46.14 24.79 -20.42
N LYS A 817 46.05 23.59 -21.01
CA LYS A 817 46.71 23.30 -22.28
C LYS A 817 46.06 24.06 -23.44
N PRO A 818 46.86 24.51 -24.43
CA PRO A 818 46.34 25.20 -25.62
C PRO A 818 45.38 24.36 -26.45
N ASP A 819 45.52 23.03 -26.42
CA ASP A 819 44.67 22.06 -27.12
C ASP A 819 43.49 21.54 -26.29
N ALA A 820 43.34 21.99 -25.03
CA ALA A 820 42.20 21.62 -24.19
C ALA A 820 40.90 22.21 -24.75
N LYS A 821 39.87 21.37 -24.86
CA LYS A 821 38.56 21.75 -25.42
C LYS A 821 37.56 22.13 -24.34
N ILE A 822 36.85 23.23 -24.55
CA ILE A 822 35.77 23.70 -23.66
C ILE A 822 34.50 24.02 -24.46
N LEU A 823 33.34 23.84 -23.83
CA LEU A 823 32.04 24.24 -24.38
C LEU A 823 31.89 25.76 -24.32
N LEU A 824 31.36 26.36 -25.38
CA LEU A 824 31.20 27.81 -25.54
C LEU A 824 29.73 28.19 -25.63
N SER A 825 29.31 29.17 -24.80
CA SER A 825 27.92 29.62 -24.74
C SER A 825 27.54 30.63 -25.84
N GLY A 826 28.52 31.16 -26.59
CA GLY A 826 28.28 32.21 -27.58
C GLY A 826 27.81 33.53 -26.96
N ASP A 827 26.94 34.27 -27.64
CA ASP A 827 26.52 35.60 -27.19
C ASP A 827 25.54 35.54 -26.00
N MET A 828 26.04 35.85 -24.81
CA MET A 828 25.26 35.91 -23.57
C MET A 828 24.17 36.97 -23.56
N THR A 829 24.16 37.92 -24.50
CA THR A 829 23.09 38.93 -24.64
C THR A 829 21.86 38.42 -25.39
N VAL A 830 21.94 37.22 -25.98
CA VAL A 830 20.85 36.63 -26.78
C VAL A 830 20.65 35.15 -26.48
N ASN A 831 21.71 34.34 -26.49
CA ASN A 831 21.62 32.87 -26.40
C ASN A 831 20.89 32.36 -25.15
N PRO A 832 21.11 32.89 -23.92
CA PRO A 832 20.34 32.48 -22.75
C PRO A 832 18.82 32.62 -22.96
N GLY A 833 18.41 33.71 -23.62
CA GLY A 833 17.01 33.98 -23.93
C GLY A 833 16.43 33.08 -25.01
N ILE A 834 17.24 32.67 -26.00
CA ILE A 834 16.82 31.68 -27.01
C ILE A 834 16.48 30.35 -26.33
N TRP A 835 17.36 29.87 -25.43
CA TRP A 835 17.13 28.62 -24.70
C TRP A 835 15.91 28.72 -23.80
N VAL A 836 15.79 29.80 -23.01
CA VAL A 836 14.61 30.01 -22.15
C VAL A 836 13.32 30.03 -22.96
N ARG A 837 13.27 30.78 -24.07
CA ARG A 837 12.10 30.82 -24.96
C ARG A 837 11.75 29.43 -25.48
N GLN A 838 12.72 28.66 -25.96
CA GLN A 838 12.47 27.33 -26.51
C GLN A 838 12.12 26.29 -25.44
N ILE A 839 12.68 26.39 -24.24
CA ILE A 839 12.28 25.58 -23.08
C ILE A 839 10.80 25.82 -22.75
N LEU A 840 10.37 27.07 -22.72
CA LEU A 840 8.97 27.42 -22.43
C LEU A 840 8.01 26.97 -23.54
N LEU A 841 8.44 26.99 -24.80
CA LEU A 841 7.65 26.46 -25.93
C LEU A 841 7.60 24.93 -25.95
N THR A 842 8.71 24.29 -25.59
CA THR A 842 8.84 22.83 -25.49
C THR A 842 8.03 22.26 -24.32
N GLY A 843 7.93 23.03 -23.24
CA GLY A 843 7.14 22.70 -22.06
C GLY A 843 7.61 21.41 -21.40
N GLU A 844 6.69 20.46 -21.24
CA GLU A 844 6.89 19.24 -20.46
C GLU A 844 8.05 18.35 -20.90
N ARG A 845 8.43 18.39 -22.19
CA ARG A 845 9.58 17.61 -22.66
C ARG A 845 10.89 18.09 -22.04
N ALA A 846 10.96 19.35 -21.59
CA ALA A 846 12.12 19.91 -20.91
C ALA A 846 12.10 19.70 -19.38
N PHE A 847 11.01 19.18 -18.80
CA PHE A 847 10.88 19.01 -17.36
C PHE A 847 11.84 17.95 -16.81
N GLY A 848 12.54 18.30 -15.73
CA GLY A 848 13.55 17.47 -15.08
C GLY A 848 14.84 17.29 -15.90
N LYS A 849 14.95 17.93 -17.07
CA LYS A 849 16.10 17.79 -17.98
C LYS A 849 17.15 18.87 -17.76
N TYR A 850 18.38 18.53 -18.11
CA TYR A 850 19.49 19.46 -18.27
C TYR A 850 19.56 19.94 -19.73
N ALA A 851 19.90 21.20 -19.97
CA ALA A 851 20.16 21.70 -21.31
C ALA A 851 21.46 22.50 -21.33
N ASN A 852 22.38 22.11 -22.23
CA ASN A 852 23.61 22.85 -22.46
C ASN A 852 23.30 24.07 -23.32
N VAL A 853 23.51 25.25 -22.77
CA VAL A 853 23.53 26.53 -23.50
C VAL A 853 24.90 26.68 -24.14
N ALA A 854 25.26 25.76 -25.04
CA ALA A 854 26.53 25.75 -25.76
C ALA A 854 26.40 24.93 -27.04
N LEU A 855 26.88 25.47 -28.17
CA LEU A 855 26.86 24.78 -29.47
C LEU A 855 28.26 24.50 -30.03
N GLU A 856 29.26 25.19 -29.51
CA GLU A 856 30.62 25.14 -30.03
C GLU A 856 31.56 24.57 -28.98
N LYS A 857 32.53 23.79 -29.46
CA LYS A 857 33.57 23.19 -28.64
C LYS A 857 34.93 23.46 -29.26
N TRP A 858 35.64 24.43 -28.72
CA TRP A 858 36.91 24.90 -29.27
C TRP A 858 38.05 24.71 -28.29
N THR A 859 39.26 24.65 -28.83
CA THR A 859 40.49 24.73 -28.02
C THR A 859 40.80 26.18 -27.66
N PHE A 860 41.56 26.38 -26.57
CA PHE A 860 42.02 27.72 -26.20
C PHE A 860 42.90 28.38 -27.27
N GLN A 861 43.70 27.58 -27.99
CA GLN A 861 44.45 28.08 -29.13
C GLN A 861 43.53 28.61 -30.25
N GLN A 862 42.48 27.85 -30.62
CA GLN A 862 41.52 28.27 -31.63
C GLN A 862 40.81 29.58 -31.24
N MET A 863 40.45 29.74 -29.97
CA MET A 863 39.84 30.97 -29.46
C MET A 863 40.75 32.19 -29.64
N ILE A 864 42.05 32.06 -29.37
CA ILE A 864 43.03 33.15 -29.54
C ILE A 864 43.36 33.43 -31.01
N ASP A 865 43.35 32.41 -31.86
CA ASP A 865 43.54 32.58 -33.30
C ASP A 865 42.38 33.40 -33.89
N VAL A 866 41.14 33.05 -33.57
CA VAL A 866 39.93 33.81 -33.99
C VAL A 866 39.91 35.21 -33.38
N TRP A 867 40.28 35.36 -32.10
CA TRP A 867 40.41 36.68 -31.48
C TRP A 867 41.41 37.57 -32.24
N SER A 868 42.53 36.98 -32.69
CA SER A 868 43.55 37.70 -33.46
C SER A 868 43.03 38.13 -34.83
N GLU A 869 42.28 37.26 -35.50
CA GLU A 869 41.64 37.55 -36.79
C GLU A 869 40.62 38.69 -36.68
N VAL A 870 39.72 38.63 -35.71
CA VAL A 870 38.66 39.63 -35.52
C VAL A 870 39.21 41.00 -35.14
N THR A 871 40.17 41.03 -34.22
CA THR A 871 40.76 42.29 -33.69
C THR A 871 41.86 42.86 -34.59
N GLY A 872 42.47 42.03 -35.45
CA GLY A 872 43.67 42.38 -36.20
C GLY A 872 44.93 42.49 -35.33
N ARG A 873 44.88 42.05 -34.07
CA ARG A 873 46.00 42.09 -33.11
C ARG A 873 46.64 40.71 -32.98
N LYS A 874 47.95 40.66 -32.75
CA LYS A 874 48.65 39.38 -32.59
C LYS A 874 48.45 38.81 -31.19
N GLY A 875 47.49 37.90 -31.04
CA GLY A 875 47.26 37.12 -29.82
C GLY A 875 48.22 35.94 -29.68
N ILE A 876 48.63 35.64 -28.45
CA ILE A 876 49.44 34.49 -28.08
C ILE A 876 48.80 33.84 -26.85
N PHE A 877 48.54 32.55 -26.94
CA PHE A 877 48.15 31.75 -25.79
C PHE A 877 49.40 31.26 -25.05
N MET A 878 49.41 31.40 -23.72
CA MET A 878 50.50 30.93 -22.87
C MET A 878 49.92 30.06 -21.74
N GLU A 879 50.26 28.76 -21.78
CA GLU A 879 49.95 27.84 -20.69
C GLU A 879 50.74 28.21 -19.42
N THR A 880 50.09 28.11 -18.27
CA THR A 880 50.72 28.25 -16.95
C THR A 880 50.25 27.17 -15.98
N THR A 881 50.72 27.19 -14.73
CA THR A 881 50.25 26.29 -13.67
C THR A 881 49.18 26.97 -12.81
N ILE A 882 48.32 26.17 -12.17
CA ILE A 882 47.34 26.69 -11.21
C ILE A 882 48.04 27.48 -10.10
N ASP A 883 49.19 27.01 -9.60
CA ASP A 883 49.94 27.69 -8.54
C ASP A 883 50.46 29.07 -9.00
N ALA A 884 51.03 29.16 -10.20
CA ALA A 884 51.51 30.43 -10.75
C ALA A 884 50.35 31.40 -11.03
N PHE A 885 49.23 30.89 -11.54
CA PHE A 885 48.03 31.68 -11.79
C PHE A 885 47.36 32.15 -10.48
N THR A 886 47.42 31.33 -9.42
CA THR A 886 46.99 31.68 -8.06
C THR A 886 47.88 32.77 -7.46
N GLN A 887 49.20 32.72 -7.67
CA GLN A 887 50.10 33.79 -7.22
C GLN A 887 49.80 35.11 -7.92
N LEU A 888 49.40 35.08 -9.20
CA LEU A 888 49.08 36.26 -9.98
C LEU A 888 47.72 36.88 -9.60
N TRP A 889 46.71 36.05 -9.33
CA TRP A 889 45.31 36.50 -9.22
C TRP A 889 44.61 36.10 -7.91
N GLY A 890 45.35 35.56 -6.94
CA GLY A 890 44.82 35.10 -5.65
C GLY A 890 43.83 33.93 -5.79
N GLU A 891 42.89 33.86 -4.84
CA GLU A 891 41.87 32.80 -4.79
C GLU A 891 40.96 32.77 -6.04
N ALA A 892 40.73 33.91 -6.69
CA ALA A 892 39.99 33.96 -7.96
C ALA A 892 40.76 33.26 -9.09
N GLY A 893 42.09 33.43 -9.12
CA GLY A 893 42.97 32.68 -10.02
C GLY A 893 42.92 31.18 -9.74
N HIS A 894 42.99 30.80 -8.47
CA HIS A 894 42.93 29.40 -8.06
C HIS A 894 41.62 28.74 -8.52
N GLU A 895 40.48 29.40 -8.30
CA GLU A 895 39.17 28.90 -8.70
C GLU A 895 39.04 28.72 -10.22
N ILE A 896 39.51 29.71 -11.00
CA ILE A 896 39.58 29.60 -12.47
C ILE A 896 40.50 28.44 -12.86
N GLY A 897 41.62 28.24 -12.18
CA GLY A 897 42.52 27.11 -12.43
C GLY A 897 41.84 25.75 -12.26
N LEU A 898 41.04 25.60 -11.21
CA LEU A 898 40.23 24.40 -10.98
C LEU A 898 39.17 24.21 -12.07
N GLN A 899 38.51 25.29 -12.51
CA GLN A 899 37.56 25.26 -13.63
C GLN A 899 38.21 24.80 -14.94
N MET A 900 39.41 25.31 -15.25
CA MET A 900 40.11 24.89 -16.47
C MET A 900 40.51 23.41 -16.40
N LYS A 901 40.95 22.95 -15.22
CA LYS A 901 41.23 21.53 -14.99
C LYS A 901 39.98 20.66 -15.13
N PHE A 902 38.84 21.14 -14.67
CA PHE A 902 37.55 20.48 -14.87
C PHE A 902 37.25 20.32 -16.36
N GLY A 903 37.45 21.37 -17.15
CA GLY A 903 37.26 21.34 -18.61
C GLY A 903 38.14 20.30 -19.31
N GLU A 904 39.43 20.25 -18.97
CA GLU A 904 40.36 19.23 -19.49
C GLU A 904 39.91 17.79 -19.20
N MET A 905 39.38 17.56 -18.00
CA MET A 905 38.94 16.23 -17.56
C MET A 905 37.55 15.86 -18.09
N CYS A 906 36.80 16.81 -18.66
CA CYS A 906 35.44 16.63 -19.16
C CYS A 906 35.36 16.38 -20.67
N ASP A 907 36.46 16.07 -21.37
CA ASP A 907 36.45 15.70 -22.79
C ASP A 907 36.46 14.15 -22.96
N PRO A 908 35.43 13.51 -23.56
CA PRO A 908 34.23 14.10 -24.16
C PRO A 908 33.23 14.64 -23.14
N TRP A 909 32.57 15.73 -23.52
CA TRP A 909 31.47 16.32 -22.75
C TRP A 909 30.24 15.46 -23.04
N GLU A 910 30.10 14.36 -22.30
CA GLU A 910 29.01 13.40 -22.51
C GLU A 910 27.66 14.00 -22.12
N GLU A 911 26.70 13.88 -23.04
CA GLU A 911 25.27 14.09 -22.78
C GLU A 911 24.64 12.71 -22.62
N ASP A 912 23.99 12.49 -21.48
CA ASP A 912 23.22 11.27 -21.22
C ASP A 912 21.71 11.55 -21.38
N GLU A 913 20.88 10.55 -21.09
CA GLU A 913 19.41 10.67 -21.19
C GLU A 913 18.80 11.75 -20.28
N THR A 914 19.57 12.33 -19.34
CA THR A 914 19.13 13.43 -18.50
C THR A 914 19.20 14.79 -19.21
N PHE A 915 19.89 14.87 -20.34
CA PHE A 915 19.99 16.08 -21.15
C PHE A 915 18.87 16.15 -22.21
N ILE A 916 18.54 17.37 -22.64
CA ILE A 916 17.72 17.64 -23.82
C ILE A 916 18.57 18.42 -24.82
N SER A 917 18.66 17.90 -26.05
CA SER A 917 19.48 18.48 -27.10
C SER A 917 18.88 19.81 -27.62
N PRO A 918 19.70 20.70 -28.20
CA PRO A 918 19.20 21.89 -28.91
C PRO A 918 18.16 21.54 -29.99
N GLU A 919 18.35 20.43 -30.70
CA GLU A 919 17.43 19.93 -31.72
C GLU A 919 16.09 19.50 -31.11
N ASP A 920 16.10 18.79 -29.98
CA ASP A 920 14.88 18.35 -29.28
C ASP A 920 14.10 19.51 -28.65
N LEU A 921 14.82 20.57 -28.25
CA LEU A 921 14.25 21.85 -27.84
C LEU A 921 13.69 22.66 -29.02
N GLY A 922 14.00 22.30 -30.27
CA GLY A 922 13.58 23.05 -31.46
C GLY A 922 14.30 24.38 -31.63
N ILE A 923 15.56 24.47 -31.21
CA ILE A 923 16.39 25.68 -31.38
C ILE A 923 16.76 25.83 -32.86
N ASP A 924 16.40 26.96 -33.46
CA ASP A 924 16.93 27.35 -34.77
C ASP A 924 18.37 27.83 -34.60
N LEU A 925 19.33 27.03 -35.07
CA LEU A 925 20.76 27.32 -34.99
C LEU A 925 21.15 28.63 -35.70
N LYS A 926 20.31 29.15 -36.61
CA LYS A 926 20.54 30.44 -37.27
C LYS A 926 20.33 31.64 -36.36
N GLU A 927 19.53 31.49 -35.31
CA GLU A 927 19.32 32.55 -34.31
C GLU A 927 20.46 32.60 -33.29
N VAL A 928 21.21 31.51 -33.15
CA VAL A 928 22.27 31.39 -32.14
C VAL A 928 23.53 32.10 -32.63
N VAL A 929 24.06 32.99 -31.81
CA VAL A 929 25.30 33.71 -32.11
C VAL A 929 26.47 32.96 -31.49
N GLY A 930 27.33 32.39 -32.33
CA GLY A 930 28.54 31.68 -31.92
C GLY A 930 29.67 32.60 -31.45
N PHE A 931 30.83 32.01 -31.17
CA PHE A 931 32.00 32.68 -30.63
C PHE A 931 32.51 33.80 -31.55
N THR A 932 32.72 33.53 -32.85
CA THR A 932 33.22 34.55 -33.80
C THR A 932 32.28 35.75 -33.87
N GLY A 933 30.98 35.51 -34.07
CA GLY A 933 29.99 36.59 -34.13
C GLY A 933 29.90 37.41 -32.85
N THR A 934 30.16 36.77 -31.69
CA THR A 934 30.26 37.47 -30.40
C THR A 934 31.49 38.37 -30.34
N LEU A 935 32.65 37.93 -30.85
CA LEU A 935 33.84 38.79 -30.87
C LEU A 935 33.70 39.94 -31.87
N GLU A 936 33.06 39.70 -33.02
CA GLU A 936 32.76 40.74 -33.99
C GLU A 936 31.87 41.84 -33.39
N SER A 937 30.84 41.48 -32.62
CA SER A 937 29.98 42.45 -31.94
C SER A 937 30.70 43.23 -30.83
N LEU A 938 31.78 42.66 -30.27
CA LEU A 938 32.61 43.27 -29.22
C LEU A 938 33.88 43.94 -29.75
N LYS A 939 34.07 44.04 -31.07
CA LYS A 939 35.33 44.48 -31.69
C LYS A 939 35.85 45.83 -31.18
N GLU A 940 34.96 46.76 -30.84
CA GLU A 940 35.35 48.07 -30.28
C GLU A 940 35.80 47.99 -28.81
N SER A 941 35.32 46.99 -28.07
CA SER A 941 35.64 46.76 -26.65
C SER A 941 36.90 45.89 -26.44
N LEU A 942 37.31 45.16 -27.48
CA LEU A 942 38.50 44.28 -27.50
C LEU A 942 39.76 45.07 -27.84
#